data_AF-A0A7X5BR02-F1
#
_entry.id   AF-A0A7X5BR02-F1
#
_cell.length_a   1.000
_cell.length_b   1.000
_cell.length_c   1.000
_cell.angle_alpha   90.00
_cell.angle_beta   90.00
_cell.angle_gamma   90.00
#
_symmetry.space_group_name_H-M   'P 1'
#
loop_
_entity.id
_entity.type
_entity.pdbx_description
1 polymer ?
#
loop_
_entity_poly.entity_id
_entity_poly.type
_entity_poly.pdbx_seq_one_letter_code
_entity_poly.pdbx_strand_id
1 'polypeptide(L)'
;MRTLYRELVDRYSSEVTRQALATLAVLSAGQGIDIRDLVRGNFDARRLSRFAQGDRVPCGFHEQDEQRLREALGKQQLPVRTLAAAWTFFNRWRLEIVQPVLAPGILAFCVDLLTHPDVQAASVHVRAGPERLRRLPRWPLRVMSPGGASGRRLSELLAHLPDVASVLGRRQKEGDLLIVPANVSMVPGSGGTPVGGLPRASLAIAIQPEETETEDAMVFALSLRFALDADAVVVVRASEKQRNEFLHGLLLELIQGRPFDLAVATSGLQALAAPPLFLSSQRFLREAHLEPLSVGTIDILAVMAELLGDLRKYPGPVAIPAGLGNWLGIDARELDGPTLASHIPIRFIYEGFVSSSTEFHGWLLELRHLLNQQVRDASASPLAGTKPRANLLDSLGTPTGPGAARASRHLHANIFAGPSGSDAHPVFGPLDAGRAYRVEVHIGPRLRSGQALRKRFPAEKLPRQKAAHTLMVVFADISGGEPLPEPQVTSLVLPKKGASSRAVFNFTPRLEGRFAARIAILHDNRVLQTMNLRAPVGSEQPESSRLDGVRLEPELAPAWTLEELETRSSFDATLVLNHDEAGTPRAMAVADGEVRWVSLNGLEKALQGIRGQIDQVTDKEQCPTGLEDPAMVRLLRVLAKQGSDLWMEVMDQEGVPEALRKGTRIQVIEAREGTFLPVELFYDRESPTDDATICPHARQALQEGQCPGVCPQGRSAERVVCPLGFWGMTRVIERQRRGTASPALGDVGLQLSPTQQQNQIALTPGALFGYSRKVDNGEPGSSAKVLSALMESFPESDTADGWAAWEQKVQSLGPSLLVLLVHTDKDPESGLPVIEIANEYLRRAKLKASHVRSDKVPATIVLFLGCDTAMPPAQYQSFVGRFRQLGAAVVLSTIASIRGRHACPTAANVIRHLSEATEGVPRNWGDVFVRIKRELLAKGDALVLCFAAYGDVDWQLVHPREVGT
;
A
#
# COMPACT_ATOMS: atom_id res chain seq x y z
N MET A 1 34.45 10.89 47.25
CA MET A 1 33.00 10.70 47.01
C MET A 1 32.15 11.42 48.05
N ARG A 2 32.02 10.95 49.32
CA ARG A 2 31.23 11.66 50.36
C ARG A 2 31.71 13.09 50.66
N THR A 3 33.02 13.33 50.68
CA THR A 3 33.61 14.65 50.91
C THR A 3 33.41 15.58 49.71
N LEU A 4 33.58 15.05 48.50
CA LEU A 4 33.32 15.76 47.23
C LEU A 4 31.84 16.14 47.06
N TYR A 5 30.91 15.28 47.49
CA TYR A 5 29.47 15.55 47.50
C TYR A 5 29.12 16.66 48.49
N ARG A 6 29.74 16.65 49.68
CA ARG A 6 29.54 17.70 50.69
C ARG A 6 30.03 19.05 50.16
N GLU A 7 31.18 19.07 49.48
CA GLU A 7 31.67 20.26 48.78
C GLU A 7 30.77 20.71 47.62
N LEU A 8 30.15 19.81 46.86
CA LEU A 8 29.23 20.13 45.76
C LEU A 8 27.87 20.65 46.25
N VAL A 9 27.32 20.07 47.31
CA VAL A 9 26.07 20.51 47.95
C VAL A 9 26.26 21.87 48.61
N ASP A 10 27.40 22.10 49.25
CA ASP A 10 27.73 23.39 49.85
C ASP A 10 28.08 24.46 48.79
N ARG A 11 28.66 24.09 47.62
CA ARG A 11 28.94 25.03 46.51
C ARG A 11 27.73 25.39 45.65
N TYR A 12 26.72 24.52 45.54
CA TYR A 12 25.62 24.66 44.58
C TYR A 12 24.23 24.52 45.23
N SER A 13 24.02 25.12 46.40
CA SER A 13 22.79 25.07 47.21
C SER A 13 21.54 25.76 46.61
N SER A 14 21.48 25.98 45.29
CA SER A 14 20.34 26.61 44.63
C SER A 14 19.19 25.62 44.34
N GLU A 15 17.94 26.13 44.37
CA GLU A 15 16.72 25.44 43.91
C GLU A 15 16.93 24.76 42.54
N VAL A 16 17.72 25.40 41.68
CA VAL A 16 18.03 25.01 40.31
C VAL A 16 18.88 23.74 40.26
N THR A 17 19.81 23.54 41.21
CA THR A 17 20.62 22.32 41.32
C THR A 17 19.78 21.13 41.78
N ARG A 18 18.80 21.35 42.67
CA ARG A 18 17.82 20.32 43.06
C ARG A 18 16.91 19.94 41.89
N GLN A 19 16.50 20.89 41.06
CA GLN A 19 15.72 20.64 39.85
C GLN A 19 16.53 19.89 38.77
N ALA A 20 17.82 20.19 38.61
CA ALA A 20 18.70 19.45 37.71
C ALA A 20 18.91 18.00 38.17
N LEU A 21 19.12 17.78 39.48
CA LEU A 21 19.19 16.44 40.08
C LEU A 21 17.84 15.70 40.00
N ALA A 22 16.71 16.40 40.15
CA ALA A 22 15.37 15.84 39.94
C ALA A 22 15.17 15.42 38.48
N THR A 23 15.62 16.22 37.51
CA THR A 23 15.54 15.91 36.07
C THR A 23 16.41 14.70 35.71
N LEU A 24 17.63 14.63 36.26
CA LEU A 24 18.52 13.47 36.16
C LEU A 24 17.92 12.21 36.80
N ALA A 25 17.19 12.36 37.89
CA ALA A 25 16.50 11.26 38.54
C ALA A 25 15.30 10.75 37.75
N VAL A 26 14.53 11.66 37.13
CA VAL A 26 13.47 11.27 36.19
C VAL A 26 14.10 10.49 35.02
N LEU A 27 15.25 10.95 34.51
CA LEU A 27 16.06 10.23 33.52
C LEU A 27 16.69 8.92 34.05
N SER A 28 16.51 8.51 35.30
CA SER A 28 17.10 7.27 35.84
C SER A 28 16.05 6.28 36.38
N ALA A 29 14.76 6.59 36.20
CA ALA A 29 13.62 5.84 36.74
C ALA A 29 13.36 4.54 35.95
N GLY A 30 14.33 3.62 35.95
CA GLY A 30 14.20 2.27 35.41
C GLY A 30 14.31 1.14 36.45
N GLN A 31 14.52 1.46 37.74
CA GLN A 31 14.76 0.46 38.81
C GLN A 31 14.16 0.88 40.18
N GLY A 32 12.97 1.50 40.19
CA GLY A 32 12.25 1.79 41.45
C GLY A 32 12.87 2.90 42.30
N ILE A 33 13.06 4.08 41.71
CA ILE A 33 13.38 5.32 42.43
C ILE A 33 12.18 6.24 42.27
N ASP A 34 11.45 6.50 43.36
CA ASP A 34 10.30 7.40 43.37
C ASP A 34 10.79 8.86 43.27
N ILE A 35 10.24 9.60 42.31
CA ILE A 35 10.46 11.05 42.11
C ILE A 35 10.31 11.82 43.43
N ARG A 36 9.42 11.36 44.33
CA ARG A 36 9.12 12.01 45.61
C ARG A 36 10.27 11.94 46.60
N ASP A 37 11.06 10.87 46.58
CA ASP A 37 12.21 10.70 47.49
C ASP A 37 13.37 11.61 47.11
N LEU A 38 13.49 11.94 45.81
CA LEU A 38 14.56 12.78 45.30
C LEU A 38 14.26 14.27 45.42
N VAL A 39 13.01 14.67 45.20
CA VAL A 39 12.53 16.03 45.49
C VAL A 39 12.68 16.37 46.98
N ARG A 40 12.67 15.35 47.86
CA ARG A 40 12.90 15.49 49.31
C ARG A 40 14.37 15.34 49.75
N GLY A 41 15.30 15.08 48.83
CA GLY A 41 16.74 14.95 49.14
C GLY A 41 17.17 13.62 49.78
N ASN A 42 16.33 12.59 49.77
CA ASN A 42 16.61 11.26 50.35
C ASN A 42 17.17 10.27 49.31
N PHE A 43 18.28 10.62 48.66
CA PHE A 43 18.90 9.78 47.64
C PHE A 43 20.11 8.99 48.18
N ASP A 44 20.14 7.67 47.96
CA ASP A 44 21.28 6.81 48.32
C ASP A 44 22.29 6.70 47.16
N ALA A 45 23.40 7.43 47.26
CA ALA A 45 24.50 7.45 46.31
C ALA A 45 25.12 6.06 45.99
N ARG A 46 24.84 5.03 46.81
CA ARG A 46 25.29 3.64 46.58
C ARG A 46 24.66 2.98 45.34
N ARG A 47 23.54 3.49 44.82
CA ARG A 47 22.89 2.93 43.61
C ARG A 47 23.56 3.40 42.31
N LEU A 48 24.05 4.64 42.23
CA LEU A 48 24.78 5.15 41.06
C LEU A 48 26.22 4.66 40.97
N SER A 49 26.87 4.37 42.11
CA SER A 49 28.22 3.78 42.13
C SER A 49 28.30 2.35 41.59
N ARG A 50 27.18 1.75 41.17
CA ARG A 50 27.12 0.44 40.52
C ARG A 50 27.42 0.48 39.02
N PHE A 51 27.35 1.66 38.41
CA PHE A 51 27.64 1.86 36.99
C PHE A 51 29.08 2.35 36.83
N ALA A 52 29.90 1.61 36.10
CA ALA A 52 31.25 1.98 35.75
C ALA A 52 31.28 2.99 34.58
N GLN A 53 32.39 3.71 34.43
CA GLN A 53 32.58 4.63 33.32
C GLN A 53 32.55 3.85 31.99
N GLY A 54 31.55 4.15 31.14
CA GLY A 54 31.31 3.44 29.87
C GLY A 54 30.15 2.43 29.91
N ASP A 55 29.57 2.17 31.08
CA ASP A 55 28.35 1.36 31.20
C ASP A 55 27.14 2.09 30.60
N ARG A 56 26.18 1.30 30.11
CA ARG A 56 24.91 1.83 29.57
C ARG A 56 23.91 2.04 30.70
N VAL A 57 23.31 3.23 30.73
CA VAL A 57 22.32 3.56 31.75
C VAL A 57 20.93 3.69 31.14
N PRO A 58 19.95 2.89 31.62
CA PRO A 58 18.57 3.00 31.17
C PRO A 58 17.92 4.27 31.75
N CYS A 59 17.27 5.03 30.89
CA CYS A 59 16.51 6.24 31.19
C CYS A 59 15.07 6.08 30.70
N GLY A 60 14.06 6.33 31.54
CA GLY A 60 12.65 6.06 31.21
C GLY A 60 11.70 6.97 31.97
N PHE A 61 10.48 7.12 31.45
CA PHE A 61 9.46 8.03 31.99
C PHE A 61 8.09 7.34 31.98
N HIS A 62 7.23 7.64 32.97
CA HIS A 62 5.81 7.33 32.88
C HIS A 62 5.05 8.47 32.20
N GLU A 63 3.92 8.13 31.55
CA GLU A 63 3.04 9.08 30.85
C GLU A 63 2.57 10.25 31.72
N GLN A 64 2.37 10.02 33.03
CA GLN A 64 2.00 11.06 33.99
C GLN A 64 3.11 12.11 34.25
N ASP A 65 4.37 11.78 33.93
CA ASP A 65 5.51 12.67 34.08
C ASP A 65 5.67 13.60 32.87
N GLU A 66 5.09 13.27 31.71
CA GLU A 66 5.14 14.07 30.47
C GLU A 66 4.53 15.45 30.66
N GLN A 67 3.32 15.53 31.21
CA GLN A 67 2.63 16.80 31.43
C GLN A 67 3.36 17.65 32.47
N ARG A 68 3.95 17.02 33.51
CA ARG A 68 4.77 17.71 34.51
C ARG A 68 6.09 18.22 33.93
N LEU A 69 6.74 17.45 33.06
CA LEU A 69 7.94 17.88 32.34
C LEU A 69 7.62 19.03 31.39
N ARG A 70 6.56 18.92 30.58
CA ARG A 70 6.11 20.00 29.69
C ARG A 70 5.71 21.25 30.46
N GLU A 71 5.03 21.13 31.59
CA GLU A 71 4.68 22.27 32.44
C GLU A 71 5.91 22.88 33.14
N ALA A 72 6.84 22.07 33.62
CA ALA A 72 8.08 22.55 34.23
C ALA A 72 8.98 23.27 33.21
N LEU A 73 9.11 22.71 32.00
CA LEU A 73 9.89 23.28 30.89
C LEU A 73 9.18 24.49 30.23
N GLY A 74 7.85 24.49 30.21
CA GLY A 74 7.04 25.55 29.64
C GLY A 74 6.85 26.76 30.57
N LYS A 75 6.90 26.56 31.90
CA LYS A 75 6.74 27.64 32.91
C LYS A 75 8.06 28.19 33.44
N GLN A 76 9.16 27.44 33.36
CA GLN A 76 10.49 27.92 33.73
C GLN A 76 11.50 27.49 32.67
N GLN A 77 12.30 28.44 32.17
CA GLN A 77 13.55 28.13 31.49
C GLN A 77 14.43 27.36 32.48
N LEU A 78 14.32 26.04 32.52
CA LEU A 78 15.38 25.19 33.05
C LEU A 78 16.61 25.56 32.22
N PRO A 79 17.61 26.27 32.79
CA PRO A 79 18.74 26.68 31.99
C PRO A 79 19.42 25.39 31.58
N VAL A 80 19.49 25.12 30.28
CA VAL A 80 20.22 23.95 29.74
C VAL A 80 21.65 23.91 30.32
N ARG A 81 22.20 25.08 30.65
CA ARG A 81 23.45 25.28 31.42
C ARG A 81 23.47 24.61 32.80
N THR A 82 22.37 24.52 33.53
CA THR A 82 22.30 23.87 34.85
C THR A 82 22.24 22.36 34.71
N LEU A 83 21.46 21.86 33.74
CA LEU A 83 21.47 20.46 33.37
C LEU A 83 22.86 20.02 32.92
N ALA A 84 23.50 20.83 32.06
CA ALA A 84 24.89 20.68 31.66
C ALA A 84 25.87 20.67 32.83
N ALA A 85 25.75 21.61 33.78
CA ALA A 85 26.59 21.66 34.97
C ALA A 85 26.46 20.38 35.82
N ALA A 86 25.23 19.86 36.00
CA ALA A 86 25.00 18.59 36.66
C ALA A 86 25.50 17.39 35.82
N TRP A 87 25.45 17.51 34.49
CA TRP A 87 25.86 16.48 33.54
C TRP A 87 27.37 16.41 33.30
N THR A 88 28.14 17.47 33.57
CA THR A 88 29.62 17.44 33.46
C THR A 88 30.24 16.30 34.28
N PHE A 89 29.56 15.83 35.33
CA PHE A 89 29.95 14.67 36.14
C PHE A 89 29.73 13.32 35.44
N PHE A 90 28.75 13.24 34.53
CA PHE A 90 28.36 12.06 33.76
C PHE A 90 28.86 12.09 32.31
N ASN A 91 29.65 13.11 31.96
CA ASN A 91 30.32 13.21 30.67
C ASN A 91 31.04 11.89 30.37
N ARG A 92 30.79 11.32 29.18
CA ARG A 92 31.24 9.98 28.68
C ARG A 92 30.31 8.78 28.88
N TRP A 93 29.10 8.93 29.39
CA TRP A 93 28.17 7.80 29.57
C TRP A 93 27.35 7.50 28.30
N ARG A 94 27.01 6.23 28.11
CA ARG A 94 26.16 5.73 27.01
C ARG A 94 24.73 5.57 27.54
N LEU A 95 23.76 6.18 26.89
CA LEU A 95 22.40 6.25 27.41
C LEU A 95 21.43 5.42 26.58
N GLU A 96 20.56 4.69 27.27
CA GLU A 96 19.47 3.91 26.68
C GLU A 96 18.13 4.50 27.09
N ILE A 97 17.35 5.02 26.15
CA ILE A 97 15.97 5.44 26.42
C ILE A 97 15.07 4.20 26.39
N VAL A 98 14.57 3.81 27.56
CA VAL A 98 13.63 2.72 27.79
C VAL A 98 12.26 3.32 28.06
N GLN A 99 11.43 3.42 27.03
CA GLN A 99 10.02 3.76 27.19
C GLN A 99 9.12 2.55 26.96
N PRO A 100 8.24 2.20 27.91
CA PRO A 100 7.26 1.13 27.71
C PRO A 100 6.20 1.50 26.66
N VAL A 101 5.89 2.80 26.52
CA VAL A 101 5.02 3.35 25.49
C VAL A 101 5.85 4.20 24.56
N LEU A 102 5.94 3.83 23.27
CA LEU A 102 6.75 4.54 22.29
C LEU A 102 6.02 5.81 21.85
N ALA A 103 6.26 6.92 22.55
CA ALA A 103 5.72 8.25 22.25
C ALA A 103 6.78 9.09 21.50
N PRO A 104 6.66 9.29 20.17
CA PRO A 104 7.64 9.99 19.35
C PRO A 104 8.06 11.37 19.88
N GLY A 105 7.12 12.19 20.36
CA GLY A 105 7.44 13.52 20.89
C GLY A 105 8.31 13.47 22.14
N ILE A 106 8.04 12.52 23.05
CA ILE A 106 8.86 12.34 24.25
C ILE A 106 10.24 11.82 23.89
N LEU A 107 10.31 10.81 23.02
CA LEU A 107 11.57 10.23 22.56
C LEU A 107 12.44 11.28 21.84
N ALA A 108 11.84 12.09 20.97
CA ALA A 108 12.53 13.18 20.28
C ALA A 108 13.06 14.23 21.27
N PHE A 109 12.23 14.67 22.20
CA PHE A 109 12.63 15.60 23.25
C PHE A 109 13.81 15.07 24.09
N CYS A 110 13.76 13.80 24.52
CA CYS A 110 14.83 13.18 25.28
C CYS A 110 16.13 13.09 24.49
N VAL A 111 16.06 12.72 23.20
CA VAL A 111 17.25 12.69 22.34
C VAL A 111 17.84 14.09 22.20
N ASP A 112 17.04 15.10 21.87
CA ASP A 112 17.52 16.49 21.74
C ASP A 112 18.13 17.02 23.04
N LEU A 113 17.52 16.72 24.19
CA LEU A 113 18.04 17.11 25.50
C LEU A 113 19.40 16.45 25.80
N LEU A 114 19.49 15.13 25.65
CA LEU A 114 20.67 14.35 26.03
C LEU A 114 21.86 14.57 25.08
N THR A 115 21.57 14.92 23.83
CA THR A 115 22.59 15.20 22.80
C THR A 115 22.93 16.69 22.69
N HIS A 116 22.31 17.56 23.50
CA HIS A 116 22.58 18.99 23.50
C HIS A 116 24.09 19.27 23.71
N PRO A 117 24.68 20.28 23.03
CA PRO A 117 26.12 20.57 23.11
C PRO A 117 26.66 20.85 24.52
N ASP A 118 25.80 21.32 25.42
CA ASP A 118 26.17 21.55 26.83
C ASP A 118 26.11 20.27 27.68
N VAL A 119 25.35 19.24 27.26
CA VAL A 119 25.17 17.97 27.98
C VAL A 119 26.22 16.94 27.54
N GLN A 120 26.45 16.78 26.23
CA GLN A 120 27.50 15.92 25.64
C GLN A 120 27.45 14.44 26.09
N ALA A 121 26.28 13.79 26.06
CA ALA A 121 26.24 12.33 26.20
C ALA A 121 27.11 11.66 25.10
N ALA A 122 27.83 10.58 25.45
CA ALA A 122 28.73 9.91 24.50
C ALA A 122 27.97 9.17 23.40
N SER A 123 26.81 8.60 23.73
CA SER A 123 25.84 8.07 22.77
C SER A 123 24.45 8.04 23.39
N VAL A 124 23.42 8.21 22.56
CA VAL A 124 22.00 8.07 22.95
C VAL A 124 21.34 7.11 21.97
N HIS A 125 20.68 6.09 22.48
CA HIS A 125 19.86 5.20 21.67
C HIS A 125 18.50 4.96 22.32
N VAL A 126 17.51 4.65 21.48
CA VAL A 126 16.14 4.38 21.88
C VAL A 126 15.90 2.88 21.76
N ARG A 127 15.48 2.25 22.86
CA ARG A 127 15.01 0.86 22.82
C ARG A 127 13.63 0.83 22.18
N ALA A 128 13.56 0.33 20.95
CA ALA A 128 12.30 0.20 20.22
C ALA A 128 12.21 -1.16 19.52
N GLY A 129 11.04 -1.79 19.60
CA GLY A 129 10.77 -3.10 19.02
C GLY A 129 11.37 -4.28 19.80
N PRO A 130 11.08 -5.52 19.38
CA PRO A 130 11.52 -6.71 20.10
C PRO A 130 13.04 -6.91 20.01
N GLU A 131 13.60 -7.71 20.90
CA GLU A 131 15.00 -8.15 20.83
C GLU A 131 15.23 -8.95 19.55
N ARG A 132 16.09 -8.42 18.67
CA ARG A 132 16.43 -9.01 17.38
C ARG A 132 17.94 -8.95 17.22
N LEU A 133 18.54 -10.08 16.89
CA LEU A 133 19.87 -10.17 16.32
C LEU A 133 19.98 -11.53 15.60
N ARG A 134 19.51 -11.58 14.36
CA ARG A 134 19.51 -12.85 13.61
C ARG A 134 20.87 -13.15 12.99
N ARG A 135 21.71 -12.13 12.76
CA ARG A 135 23.06 -12.29 12.20
C ARG A 135 24.02 -11.26 12.76
N LEU A 136 25.21 -11.73 13.11
CA LEU A 136 26.31 -10.87 13.51
C LEU A 136 26.96 -10.25 12.27
N PRO A 137 27.09 -8.91 12.21
CA PRO A 137 27.85 -8.26 11.14
C PRO A 137 29.30 -8.76 11.18
N ARG A 138 29.92 -8.95 10.02
CA ARG A 138 31.31 -9.41 9.87
C ARG A 138 31.98 -8.69 8.71
N TRP A 139 33.30 -8.65 8.73
CA TRP A 139 34.09 -8.20 7.60
C TRP A 139 34.15 -9.25 6.48
N PRO A 140 34.14 -8.85 5.20
CA PRO A 140 33.80 -7.51 4.70
C PRO A 140 32.30 -7.22 4.87
N LEU A 141 31.94 -5.99 5.26
CA LEU A 141 30.55 -5.56 5.46
C LEU A 141 29.78 -5.58 4.14
N ARG A 142 28.66 -6.30 4.10
CA ARG A 142 27.80 -6.32 2.92
C ARG A 142 26.81 -5.17 2.97
N VAL A 143 27.05 -4.14 2.16
CA VAL A 143 26.25 -2.92 2.09
C VAL A 143 25.24 -3.02 0.95
N MET A 144 23.96 -3.02 1.29
CA MET A 144 22.86 -2.96 0.33
C MET A 144 22.52 -1.51 0.02
N SER A 145 22.48 -1.19 -1.28
CA SER A 145 22.24 0.17 -1.77
C SER A 145 21.10 0.24 -2.77
N PRO A 146 20.27 1.31 -2.75
CA PRO A 146 19.31 1.56 -3.81
C PRO A 146 20.05 1.87 -5.11
N GLY A 147 19.82 1.08 -6.16
CA GLY A 147 20.28 1.42 -7.51
C GLY A 147 19.85 2.84 -7.95
N GLY A 148 20.63 3.49 -8.83
CA GLY A 148 20.45 4.90 -9.22
C GLY A 148 21.70 5.74 -8.96
N ALA A 149 21.59 7.08 -9.05
CA ALA A 149 22.72 8.00 -8.86
C ALA A 149 23.33 7.90 -7.44
N SER A 150 22.50 7.76 -6.40
CA SER A 150 22.97 7.57 -5.02
C SER A 150 23.68 6.22 -4.81
N GLY A 151 23.22 5.17 -5.49
CA GLY A 151 23.86 3.85 -5.46
C GLY A 151 25.23 3.84 -6.15
N ARG A 152 25.35 4.51 -7.30
CA ARG A 152 26.65 4.71 -7.98
C ARG A 152 27.64 5.49 -7.11
N ARG A 153 27.20 6.59 -6.50
CA ARG A 153 28.05 7.39 -5.59
C ARG A 153 28.46 6.64 -4.32
N LEU A 154 27.59 5.78 -3.78
CA LEU A 154 27.97 4.91 -2.66
C LEU A 154 28.98 3.84 -3.12
N SER A 155 28.81 3.28 -4.32
CA SER A 155 29.82 2.40 -4.92
C SER A 155 31.16 3.10 -5.13
N GLU A 156 31.17 4.38 -5.53
CA GLU A 156 32.40 5.19 -5.62
C GLU A 156 33.04 5.39 -4.24
N LEU A 157 32.24 5.70 -3.21
CA LEU A 157 32.75 5.88 -1.84
C LEU A 157 33.34 4.57 -1.27
N LEU A 158 32.71 3.43 -1.57
CA LEU A 158 33.15 2.11 -1.10
C LEU A 158 34.21 1.46 -2.01
N ALA A 159 34.42 1.98 -3.23
CA ALA A 159 35.46 1.48 -4.13
C ALA A 159 36.86 1.60 -3.54
N HIS A 160 37.07 2.52 -2.59
CA HIS A 160 38.32 2.73 -1.87
C HIS A 160 38.48 1.81 -0.65
N LEU A 161 37.49 0.97 -0.36
CA LEU A 161 37.42 0.08 0.81
C LEU A 161 36.98 -1.35 0.43
N PRO A 162 37.56 -1.99 -0.62
CA PRO A 162 37.07 -3.27 -1.15
C PRO A 162 37.19 -4.43 -0.16
N ASP A 163 38.23 -4.42 0.69
CA ASP A 163 38.46 -5.44 1.72
C ASP A 163 37.60 -5.25 2.97
N VAL A 164 36.91 -4.10 3.05
CA VAL A 164 36.15 -3.66 4.22
C VAL A 164 34.65 -3.70 3.93
N ALA A 165 34.21 -3.41 2.71
CA ALA A 165 32.79 -3.40 2.37
C ALA A 165 32.51 -3.82 0.92
N SER A 166 31.51 -4.67 0.73
CA SER A 166 31.01 -5.08 -0.59
C SER A 166 29.65 -4.48 -0.88
N VAL A 167 29.48 -3.86 -2.05
CA VAL A 167 28.19 -3.30 -2.46
C VAL A 167 27.33 -4.37 -3.12
N LEU A 168 26.21 -4.68 -2.50
CA LEU A 168 25.22 -5.61 -3.03
C LEU A 168 24.21 -4.87 -3.91
N GLY A 169 23.96 -5.43 -5.10
CA GLY A 169 22.97 -4.89 -6.03
C GLY A 169 21.52 -5.08 -5.56
N ARG A 170 20.57 -4.33 -6.16
CA ARG A 170 19.13 -4.32 -5.82
C ARG A 170 18.43 -5.69 -5.74
N ARG A 171 19.01 -6.75 -6.30
CA ARG A 171 18.44 -8.12 -6.32
C ARG A 171 18.81 -8.95 -5.08
N GLN A 172 19.83 -8.55 -4.33
CA GLN A 172 20.22 -9.19 -3.08
C GLN A 172 19.21 -8.85 -1.98
N LYS A 173 18.83 -9.86 -1.18
CA LYS A 173 17.82 -9.73 -0.12
C LYS A 173 18.40 -9.78 1.30
N GLU A 174 19.70 -9.98 1.43
CA GLU A 174 20.36 -10.07 2.73
C GLU A 174 21.70 -9.33 2.70
N GLY A 175 21.93 -8.48 3.70
CA GLY A 175 23.18 -7.76 3.88
C GLY A 175 23.41 -7.45 5.36
N ASP A 176 24.53 -6.79 5.67
CA ASP A 176 24.85 -6.38 7.03
C ASP A 176 24.37 -4.94 7.27
N LEU A 177 24.47 -4.08 6.24
CA LEU A 177 24.04 -2.68 6.25
C LEU A 177 23.04 -2.39 5.11
N LEU A 178 21.93 -1.73 5.41
CA LEU A 178 20.95 -1.27 4.42
C LEU A 178 20.89 0.26 4.38
N ILE A 179 21.18 0.87 3.24
CA ILE A 179 20.98 2.32 3.06
C ILE A 179 19.57 2.59 2.52
N VAL A 180 18.80 3.36 3.29
CA VAL A 180 17.41 3.75 3.00
C VAL A 180 17.41 5.20 2.50
N PRO A 181 17.09 5.47 1.22
CA PRO A 181 17.15 6.83 0.68
C PRO A 181 16.17 7.80 1.36
N ALA A 182 16.48 9.10 1.35
CA ALA A 182 15.62 10.14 1.95
C ALA A 182 14.23 10.25 1.34
N ASN A 183 14.12 9.85 0.07
CA ASN A 183 12.88 9.86 -0.68
C ASN A 183 12.15 8.52 -0.58
N VAL A 184 12.43 7.72 0.46
CA VAL A 184 11.75 6.47 0.77
C VAL A 184 10.31 6.73 1.17
N SER A 185 9.54 6.99 0.12
CA SER A 185 8.16 6.61 -0.09
C SER A 185 7.99 5.08 -0.08
N MET A 186 9.10 4.32 -0.16
CA MET A 186 9.22 2.87 -0.21
C MET A 186 10.04 2.24 0.93
N VAL A 187 9.43 1.92 2.10
CA VAL A 187 9.97 0.82 2.90
C VAL A 187 10.07 -0.38 1.94
N PRO A 188 11.21 -1.06 1.81
CA PRO A 188 11.26 -2.34 1.12
C PRO A 188 10.14 -3.27 1.62
N GLY A 189 9.63 -4.17 0.79
CA GLY A 189 8.54 -5.12 1.14
C GLY A 189 7.13 -4.56 1.28
N SER A 190 6.88 -3.28 0.97
CA SER A 190 5.50 -2.77 0.87
C SER A 190 5.07 -2.72 -0.59
N GLY A 191 4.12 -3.60 -0.91
CA GLY A 191 3.39 -3.58 -2.16
C GLY A 191 4.23 -3.98 -3.37
N GLY A 192 4.49 -5.29 -3.54
CA GLY A 192 4.55 -5.85 -4.88
C GLY A 192 5.82 -6.56 -5.37
N THR A 193 6.46 -7.39 -4.56
CA THR A 193 7.42 -8.37 -5.08
C THR A 193 6.90 -9.80 -4.85
N PRO A 194 7.05 -10.72 -5.81
CA PRO A 194 6.56 -12.10 -5.68
C PRO A 194 7.33 -12.83 -4.57
N VAL A 195 6.57 -13.50 -3.68
CA VAL A 195 6.89 -14.62 -2.75
C VAL A 195 8.21 -14.57 -1.94
N GLY A 196 9.04 -13.55 -2.04
CA GLY A 196 10.31 -13.51 -1.32
C GLY A 196 10.53 -12.21 -0.57
N GLY A 197 10.30 -12.26 0.75
CA GLY A 197 10.88 -11.50 1.86
C GLY A 197 11.31 -10.03 1.70
N LEU A 198 11.05 -9.24 2.75
CA LEU A 198 11.73 -7.97 3.03
C LEU A 198 13.27 -8.14 2.97
N PRO A 199 14.05 -7.18 2.43
CA PRO A 199 15.50 -7.21 2.55
C PRO A 199 15.89 -7.15 4.02
N ARG A 200 16.78 -8.07 4.41
CA ARG A 200 17.23 -8.29 5.78
C ARG A 200 18.57 -7.62 6.02
N ALA A 201 18.68 -6.88 7.13
CA ALA A 201 19.93 -6.23 7.51
C ALA A 201 20.15 -6.23 9.03
N SER A 202 21.40 -6.27 9.47
CA SER A 202 21.71 -6.01 10.89
C SER A 202 21.43 -4.55 11.23
N LEU A 203 21.80 -3.62 10.34
CA LEU A 203 21.60 -2.19 10.52
C LEU A 203 20.96 -1.55 9.28
N ALA A 204 19.95 -0.71 9.46
CA ALA A 204 19.39 0.13 8.41
C ALA A 204 19.67 1.61 8.70
N ILE A 205 20.22 2.35 7.74
CA ILE A 205 20.48 3.79 7.87
C ILE A 205 19.60 4.54 6.89
N ALA A 206 18.72 5.40 7.41
CA ALA A 206 17.91 6.31 6.62
C ALA A 206 18.40 7.75 6.77
N ILE A 207 18.35 8.50 5.69
CA ILE A 207 18.74 9.92 5.67
C ILE A 207 17.48 10.75 5.47
N GLN A 208 17.27 11.82 6.22
CA GLN A 208 16.19 12.79 6.06
C GLN A 208 16.77 14.16 5.71
N PRO A 209 16.00 15.06 5.06
CA PRO A 209 16.43 16.44 4.88
C PRO A 209 16.78 17.09 6.22
N GLU A 210 17.80 17.94 6.22
CA GLU A 210 18.33 18.64 7.40
C GLU A 210 17.25 19.41 8.17
N GLU A 211 16.29 20.00 7.45
CA GLU A 211 15.16 20.79 7.98
C GLU A 211 14.10 19.97 8.72
N THR A 212 14.22 18.64 8.76
CA THR A 212 13.19 17.78 9.37
C THR A 212 13.22 17.94 10.89
N GLU A 213 12.07 18.26 11.49
CA GLU A 213 11.95 18.32 12.96
C GLU A 213 12.27 16.96 13.60
N THR A 214 12.81 16.99 14.83
CA THR A 214 13.26 15.76 15.51
C THR A 214 12.10 14.81 15.75
N GLU A 215 10.92 15.34 16.07
CA GLU A 215 9.71 14.54 16.27
C GLU A 215 9.29 13.82 14.97
N ASP A 216 9.23 14.52 13.85
CA ASP A 216 8.92 13.92 12.54
C ASP A 216 9.95 12.86 12.14
N ALA A 217 11.23 13.12 12.40
CA ALA A 217 12.30 12.16 12.17
C ALA A 217 12.17 10.92 13.09
N MET A 218 11.71 11.10 14.34
CA MET A 218 11.46 10.01 15.29
C MET A 218 10.28 9.16 14.87
N VAL A 219 9.18 9.77 14.42
CA VAL A 219 8.04 9.01 13.89
C VAL A 219 8.45 8.18 12.67
N PHE A 220 9.24 8.77 11.77
CA PHE A 220 9.79 8.05 10.62
C PHE A 220 10.72 6.91 11.06
N ALA A 221 11.57 7.13 12.05
CA ALA A 221 12.46 6.11 12.60
C ALA A 221 11.70 4.92 13.19
N LEU A 222 10.66 5.19 13.99
CA LEU A 222 9.78 4.16 14.56
C LEU A 222 9.05 3.39 13.46
N SER A 223 8.53 4.09 12.46
CA SER A 223 7.88 3.48 11.29
C SER A 223 8.82 2.52 10.57
N LEU A 224 10.08 2.94 10.33
CA LEU A 224 11.09 2.06 9.74
C LEU A 224 11.44 0.88 10.65
N ARG A 225 11.57 1.11 11.96
CA ARG A 225 11.93 0.07 12.94
C ARG A 225 10.92 -1.07 12.98
N PHE A 226 9.63 -0.77 12.78
CA PHE A 226 8.55 -1.77 12.74
C PHE A 226 8.23 -2.28 11.33
N ALA A 227 8.62 -1.57 10.27
CA ALA A 227 8.33 -1.97 8.91
C ALA A 227 9.49 -2.73 8.22
N LEU A 228 10.73 -2.56 8.67
CA LEU A 228 11.92 -3.25 8.13
C LEU A 228 12.25 -4.55 8.89
N ASP A 229 12.78 -5.53 8.17
CA ASP A 229 13.47 -6.70 8.74
C ASP A 229 14.93 -6.31 9.08
N ALA A 230 15.07 -5.32 9.98
CA ALA A 230 16.35 -4.84 10.47
C ALA A 230 16.45 -4.96 12.01
N ASP A 231 17.65 -5.30 12.51
CA ASP A 231 17.91 -5.41 13.95
C ASP A 231 18.07 -4.04 14.62
N ALA A 232 18.55 -3.03 13.87
CA ALA A 232 18.63 -1.63 14.28
C ALA A 232 18.34 -0.66 13.14
N VAL A 233 17.84 0.54 13.46
CA VAL A 233 17.55 1.64 12.54
C VAL A 233 18.25 2.91 13.01
N VAL A 234 18.98 3.56 12.11
CA VAL A 234 19.55 4.90 12.30
C VAL A 234 18.85 5.86 11.36
N VAL A 235 18.37 7.00 11.87
CA VAL A 235 17.88 8.11 11.04
C VAL A 235 18.79 9.31 11.24
N VAL A 236 19.41 9.80 10.16
CA VAL A 236 20.26 10.99 10.16
C VAL A 236 19.58 12.11 9.39
N ARG A 237 19.67 13.36 9.88
CA ARG A 237 19.18 14.55 9.18
C ARG A 237 20.39 15.27 8.57
N ALA A 238 20.49 15.25 7.25
CA ALA A 238 21.73 15.65 6.58
C ALA A 238 21.51 16.15 5.16
N SER A 239 22.30 17.15 4.76
CA SER A 239 22.55 17.51 3.37
C SER A 239 23.35 16.42 2.63
N GLU A 240 23.50 16.55 1.31
CA GLU A 240 24.24 15.56 0.53
C GLU A 240 25.73 15.45 0.93
N LYS A 241 26.34 16.58 1.29
CA LYS A 241 27.75 16.64 1.74
C LYS A 241 27.92 15.94 3.09
N GLN A 242 27.13 16.35 4.08
CA GLN A 242 27.14 15.80 5.44
C GLN A 242 26.84 14.30 5.46
N ARG A 243 25.93 13.82 4.59
CA ARG A 243 25.64 12.39 4.45
C ARG A 243 26.89 11.57 4.14
N ASN A 244 27.71 12.02 3.20
CA ASN A 244 28.87 11.25 2.76
C ASN A 244 29.97 11.27 3.83
N GLU A 245 30.18 12.42 4.49
CA GLU A 245 31.09 12.56 5.63
C GLU A 245 30.68 11.63 6.78
N PHE A 246 29.38 11.60 7.13
CA PHE A 246 28.84 10.71 8.15
C PHE A 246 29.06 9.23 7.82
N LEU A 247 28.74 8.80 6.59
CA LEU A 247 28.90 7.40 6.19
C LEU A 247 30.37 6.97 6.19
N HIS A 248 31.27 7.85 5.76
CA HIS A 248 32.71 7.60 5.77
C HIS A 248 33.25 7.51 7.19
N GLY A 249 32.94 8.49 8.05
CA GLY A 249 33.34 8.48 9.46
C GLY A 249 32.81 7.26 10.21
N LEU A 250 31.56 6.87 9.94
CA LEU A 250 30.96 5.67 10.55
C LEU A 250 31.76 4.41 10.21
N LEU A 251 32.17 4.24 8.95
CA LEU A 251 32.97 3.08 8.54
C LEU A 251 34.34 3.06 9.23
N LEU A 252 35.02 4.21 9.35
CA LEU A 252 36.29 4.32 10.05
C LEU A 252 36.18 3.92 11.52
N GLU A 253 35.15 4.40 12.21
CA GLU A 253 34.90 4.03 13.61
C GLU A 253 34.62 2.53 13.76
N LEU A 254 33.90 1.92 12.82
CA LEU A 254 33.64 0.48 12.81
C LEU A 254 34.90 -0.35 12.54
N ILE A 255 35.80 0.11 11.66
CA ILE A 255 37.10 -0.54 11.38
C ILE A 255 37.96 -0.64 12.66
N GLN A 256 37.90 0.38 13.50
CA GLN A 256 38.57 0.42 14.81
C GLN A 256 37.91 -0.50 15.85
N GLY A 257 36.86 -1.24 15.50
CA GLY A 257 36.11 -2.11 16.39
C GLY A 257 35.24 -1.35 17.39
N ARG A 258 34.86 -0.09 17.11
CA ARG A 258 33.98 0.65 18.02
C ARG A 258 32.56 0.09 18.01
N PRO A 259 31.86 0.10 19.16
CA PRO A 259 30.45 -0.26 19.22
C PRO A 259 29.57 0.63 18.33
N PHE A 260 28.53 0.07 17.71
CA PHE A 260 27.67 0.76 16.75
C PHE A 260 27.07 2.08 17.25
N ASP A 261 26.55 2.13 18.49
CA ASP A 261 26.00 3.37 19.06
C ASP A 261 27.05 4.46 19.20
N LEU A 262 28.28 4.10 19.56
CA LEU A 262 29.38 5.06 19.68
C LEU A 262 29.86 5.49 18.31
N ALA A 263 30.00 4.57 17.35
CA ALA A 263 30.39 4.88 15.98
C ALA A 263 29.39 5.84 15.30
N VAL A 264 28.08 5.61 15.50
CA VAL A 264 27.01 6.49 15.01
C VAL A 264 27.07 7.85 15.69
N ALA A 265 27.24 7.91 17.02
CA ALA A 265 27.30 9.16 17.75
C ALA A 265 28.54 10.00 17.40
N THR A 266 29.74 9.39 17.39
CA THR A 266 31.00 10.06 17.07
C THR A 266 30.99 10.62 15.64
N SER A 267 30.59 9.79 14.66
CA SER A 267 30.47 10.25 13.27
C SER A 267 29.40 11.34 13.12
N GLY A 268 28.28 11.20 13.84
CA GLY A 268 27.20 12.19 13.85
C GLY A 268 27.65 13.56 14.37
N LEU A 269 28.36 13.59 15.51
CA LEU A 269 28.88 14.83 16.10
C LEU A 269 29.87 15.57 15.19
N GLN A 270 30.64 14.83 14.38
CA GLN A 270 31.61 15.42 13.46
C GLN A 270 30.97 15.94 12.17
N ALA A 271 29.95 15.26 11.66
CA ALA A 271 29.44 15.49 10.31
C ALA A 271 28.03 16.10 10.23
N LEU A 272 27.22 16.07 11.29
CA LEU A 272 25.79 16.42 11.24
C LEU A 272 25.48 17.66 12.07
N ALA A 273 24.55 18.49 11.58
CA ALA A 273 24.02 19.63 12.34
C ALA A 273 23.03 19.22 13.45
N ALA A 274 22.46 18.02 13.35
CA ALA A 274 21.47 17.51 14.27
C ALA A 274 21.79 16.06 14.68
N PRO A 275 21.43 15.65 15.91
CA PRO A 275 21.81 14.35 16.43
C PRO A 275 21.18 13.20 15.61
N PRO A 276 21.93 12.11 15.36
CA PRO A 276 21.39 10.91 14.73
C PRO A 276 20.44 10.19 15.69
N LEU A 277 19.31 9.70 15.17
CA LEU A 277 18.37 8.88 15.93
C LEU A 277 18.75 7.42 15.80
N PHE A 278 19.18 6.77 16.88
CA PHE A 278 19.53 5.34 16.86
C PHE A 278 18.49 4.50 17.62
N LEU A 279 17.76 3.65 16.90
CA LEU A 279 16.72 2.78 17.44
C LEU A 279 17.16 1.33 17.32
N SER A 280 17.29 0.61 18.44
CA SER A 280 17.80 -0.76 18.44
C SER A 280 17.21 -1.60 19.58
N SER A 281 17.61 -2.87 19.66
CA SER A 281 17.35 -3.73 20.82
C SER A 281 18.58 -3.87 21.72
N GLN A 282 18.37 -4.28 22.99
CA GLN A 282 19.48 -4.57 23.91
C GLN A 282 20.38 -5.69 23.40
N ARG A 283 19.79 -6.72 22.79
CA ARG A 283 20.53 -7.83 22.20
C ARG A 283 21.47 -7.37 21.09
N PHE A 284 20.95 -6.60 20.12
CA PHE A 284 21.77 -5.99 19.06
C PHE A 284 22.97 -5.24 19.66
N LEU A 285 22.71 -4.40 20.65
CA LEU A 285 23.74 -3.58 21.27
C LEU A 285 24.79 -4.35 22.07
N ARG A 286 24.46 -5.52 22.63
CA ARG A 286 25.41 -6.36 23.38
C ARG A 286 26.23 -7.25 22.46
N GLU A 287 25.57 -7.82 21.46
CA GLU A 287 26.13 -8.92 20.68
C GLU A 287 26.63 -8.46 19.30
N ALA A 288 26.08 -7.40 18.69
CA ALA A 288 26.55 -6.91 17.39
C ALA A 288 27.85 -6.10 17.55
N HIS A 289 28.97 -6.80 17.44
CA HIS A 289 30.31 -6.22 17.38
C HIS A 289 30.97 -6.62 16.06
N LEU A 290 31.78 -5.71 15.52
CA LEU A 290 32.74 -6.02 14.48
C LEU A 290 34.10 -6.12 15.16
N GLU A 291 34.78 -7.25 14.96
CA GLU A 291 36.17 -7.35 15.38
C GLU A 291 36.99 -6.26 14.70
N PRO A 292 37.93 -5.59 15.41
CA PRO A 292 38.87 -4.68 14.77
C PRO A 292 39.56 -5.41 13.62
N LEU A 293 39.62 -4.77 12.45
CA LEU A 293 40.28 -5.38 11.29
C LEU A 293 41.78 -5.55 11.58
N SER A 294 42.23 -6.81 11.61
CA SER A 294 43.64 -7.13 11.82
C SER A 294 44.46 -6.82 10.58
N VAL A 295 45.71 -6.42 10.81
CA VAL A 295 46.69 -5.94 9.82
C VAL A 295 46.95 -6.90 8.65
N GLY A 296 46.72 -8.21 8.83
CA GLY A 296 46.97 -9.22 7.80
C GLY A 296 45.92 -9.28 6.68
N THR A 297 44.79 -8.57 6.82
CA THR A 297 43.65 -8.64 5.88
C THR A 297 43.49 -7.39 5.00
N ILE A 298 44.21 -6.31 5.32
CA ILE A 298 44.18 -5.05 4.56
C ILE A 298 45.51 -4.95 3.79
N ASP A 299 45.47 -4.85 2.46
CA ASP A 299 46.68 -4.60 1.67
C ASP A 299 47.12 -3.14 1.80
N ILE A 300 47.71 -2.81 2.96
CA ILE A 300 48.21 -1.47 3.29
C ILE A 300 49.23 -1.01 2.23
N LEU A 301 49.99 -1.94 1.64
CA LEU A 301 50.96 -1.63 0.59
C LEU A 301 50.26 -1.20 -0.70
N ALA A 302 49.17 -1.85 -1.10
CA ALA A 302 48.36 -1.43 -2.25
C ALA A 302 47.73 -0.04 -2.04
N VAL A 303 47.10 0.18 -0.88
CA VAL A 303 46.46 1.47 -0.56
C VAL A 303 47.49 2.61 -0.49
N MET A 304 48.65 2.35 0.11
CA MET A 304 49.76 3.29 0.15
C MET A 304 50.31 3.56 -1.26
N ALA A 305 50.52 2.53 -2.09
CA ALA A 305 51.04 2.68 -3.44
C ALA A 305 50.14 3.56 -4.33
N GLU A 306 48.82 3.35 -4.28
CA GLU A 306 47.88 4.20 -5.00
C GLU A 306 47.90 5.65 -4.48
N LEU A 307 47.97 5.84 -3.15
CA LEU A 307 47.95 7.18 -2.55
C LEU A 307 49.19 7.98 -2.91
N LEU A 308 50.36 7.33 -2.86
CA LEU A 308 51.61 7.91 -3.32
C LEU A 308 51.54 8.27 -4.81
N GLY A 309 50.87 7.43 -5.61
CA GLY A 309 50.65 7.69 -7.03
C GLY A 309 49.87 8.99 -7.30
N ASP A 310 48.84 9.27 -6.50
CA ASP A 310 48.01 10.47 -6.68
C ASP A 310 48.63 11.71 -6.03
N LEU A 311 49.29 11.57 -4.88
CA LEU A 311 50.06 12.67 -4.26
C LEU A 311 51.17 13.17 -5.21
N ARG A 312 51.87 12.27 -5.92
CA ARG A 312 52.88 12.66 -6.91
C ARG A 312 52.31 13.44 -8.09
N LYS A 313 51.03 13.24 -8.43
CA LYS A 313 50.35 13.93 -9.54
C LYS A 313 49.74 15.27 -9.12
N TYR A 314 49.62 15.55 -7.83
CA TYR A 314 49.01 16.76 -7.31
C TYR A 314 50.06 17.74 -6.78
N PRO A 315 50.43 18.80 -7.52
CA PRO A 315 51.51 19.72 -7.14
C PRO A 315 51.12 20.74 -6.06
N GLY A 316 49.86 20.77 -5.61
CA GLY A 316 49.37 21.73 -4.62
C GLY A 316 49.66 21.29 -3.17
N PRO A 317 49.51 22.21 -2.20
CA PRO A 317 49.62 21.89 -0.78
C PRO A 317 48.49 20.93 -0.36
N VAL A 318 48.85 19.88 0.36
CA VAL A 318 47.96 18.84 0.88
C VAL A 318 47.95 18.93 2.40
N ALA A 319 46.76 19.03 2.99
CA ALA A 319 46.60 19.03 4.43
C ALA A 319 47.01 17.68 5.02
N ILE A 320 47.85 17.71 6.07
CA ILE A 320 48.39 16.51 6.70
C ILE A 320 47.57 16.20 7.95
N PRO A 321 46.98 15.00 8.08
CA PRO A 321 46.36 14.56 9.32
C PRO A 321 47.34 14.69 10.50
N ALA A 322 46.88 15.19 11.64
CA ALA A 322 47.76 15.48 12.78
C ALA A 322 48.55 14.23 13.25
N GLY A 323 47.91 13.05 13.25
CA GLY A 323 48.56 11.79 13.55
C GLY A 323 49.68 11.44 12.56
N LEU A 324 49.44 11.68 11.26
CA LEU A 324 50.43 11.45 10.22
C LEU A 324 51.59 12.44 10.30
N GLY A 325 51.33 13.72 10.56
CA GLY A 325 52.36 14.75 10.71
C GLY A 325 53.30 14.43 11.87
N ASN A 326 52.73 14.06 13.02
CA ASN A 326 53.50 13.61 14.19
C ASN A 326 54.33 12.36 13.89
N TRP A 327 53.77 11.38 13.17
CA TRP A 327 54.46 10.15 12.79
C TRP A 327 55.61 10.40 11.80
N LEU A 328 55.42 11.29 10.83
CA LEU A 328 56.45 11.70 9.87
C LEU A 328 57.55 12.57 10.52
N GLY A 329 57.32 13.11 11.71
CA GLY A 329 58.19 14.08 12.35
C GLY A 329 58.18 15.44 11.64
N ILE A 330 57.03 15.83 11.09
CA ILE A 330 56.85 17.05 10.29
C ILE A 330 55.92 17.99 11.05
N ASP A 331 56.44 19.17 11.44
CA ASP A 331 55.66 20.23 12.11
C ASP A 331 54.77 21.04 11.15
N ALA A 332 54.90 20.83 9.83
CA ALA A 332 54.09 21.47 8.82
C ALA A 332 52.66 20.88 8.79
N ARG A 333 51.64 21.74 8.77
CA ARG A 333 50.23 21.33 8.65
C ARG A 333 49.81 21.02 7.22
N GLU A 334 50.60 21.47 6.23
CA GLU A 334 50.41 21.22 4.81
C GLU A 334 51.76 21.02 4.13
N LEU A 335 51.83 20.15 3.12
CA LEU A 335 53.01 19.92 2.28
C LEU A 335 52.58 19.72 0.83
N ASP A 336 53.42 20.09 -0.15
CA ASP A 336 53.13 19.75 -1.53
C ASP A 336 53.07 18.22 -1.72
N GLY A 337 52.17 17.78 -2.59
CA GLY A 337 51.92 16.35 -2.82
C GLY A 337 53.18 15.52 -3.11
N PRO A 338 54.08 15.94 -4.03
CA PRO A 338 55.34 15.24 -4.30
C PRO A 338 56.27 15.11 -3.09
N THR A 339 56.41 16.17 -2.29
CA THR A 339 57.22 16.15 -1.07
C THR A 339 56.61 15.22 -0.03
N LEU A 340 55.30 15.29 0.20
CA LEU A 340 54.60 14.40 1.13
C LEU A 340 54.70 12.92 0.70
N ALA A 341 54.56 12.65 -0.61
CA ALA A 341 54.72 11.31 -1.20
C ALA A 341 56.15 10.76 -1.07
N SER A 342 57.14 11.61 -0.85
CA SER A 342 58.53 11.18 -0.65
C SER A 342 58.82 10.87 0.82
N HIS A 343 58.17 11.56 1.76
CA HIS A 343 58.38 11.36 3.20
C HIS A 343 57.74 10.07 3.72
N ILE A 344 56.53 9.74 3.25
CA ILE A 344 55.76 8.57 3.73
C ILE A 344 56.52 7.24 3.53
N PRO A 345 57.08 6.90 2.35
CA PRO A 345 57.81 5.64 2.15
C PRO A 345 59.13 5.60 2.92
N ILE A 346 59.84 6.72 3.02
CA ILE A 346 61.11 6.81 3.75
C ILE A 346 60.88 6.48 5.22
N ARG A 347 59.91 7.16 5.86
CA ARG A 347 59.60 6.89 7.27
C ARG A 347 59.10 5.46 7.49
N PHE A 348 58.29 4.95 6.55
CA PHE A 348 57.75 3.59 6.58
C PHE A 348 58.86 2.51 6.53
N ILE A 349 59.90 2.71 5.71
CA ILE A 349 61.05 1.79 5.63
C ILE A 349 61.90 1.85 6.91
N TYR A 350 62.04 3.03 7.53
CA TYR A 350 62.89 3.23 8.70
C TYR A 350 62.31 2.68 10.01
N GLU A 351 61.00 2.77 10.24
CA GLU A 351 60.39 2.32 11.50
C GLU A 351 59.97 0.84 11.52
N GLY A 352 59.89 0.20 10.35
CA GLY A 352 59.45 -1.19 10.25
C GLY A 352 58.00 -1.41 10.70
N PHE A 353 57.51 -2.63 10.51
CA PHE A 353 56.08 -2.95 10.63
C PHE A 353 55.60 -3.17 12.08
N VAL A 354 55.94 -2.32 13.06
CA VAL A 354 55.36 -2.43 14.43
C VAL A 354 55.25 -1.08 15.18
N SER A 355 54.07 -0.46 15.13
CA SER A 355 53.09 -0.37 16.23
C SER A 355 51.93 0.54 15.78
N SER A 356 50.72 -0.03 15.68
CA SER A 356 49.47 0.57 15.17
C SER A 356 49.34 0.76 13.64
N SER A 357 49.60 -0.27 12.84
CA SER A 357 49.28 -0.27 11.40
C SER A 357 47.81 0.05 11.05
N THR A 358 46.86 -0.14 11.99
CA THR A 358 45.47 0.33 11.86
C THR A 358 45.36 1.85 11.96
N GLU A 359 46.13 2.49 12.83
CA GLU A 359 46.19 3.96 12.93
C GLU A 359 46.87 4.53 11.70
N PHE A 360 47.97 3.93 11.25
CA PHE A 360 48.64 4.31 10.00
C PHE A 360 47.71 4.18 8.79
N HIS A 361 46.97 3.07 8.66
CA HIS A 361 45.96 2.92 7.61
C HIS A 361 44.85 3.96 7.72
N GLY A 362 44.36 4.25 8.93
CA GLY A 362 43.40 5.34 9.19
C GLY A 362 43.93 6.70 8.74
N TRP A 363 45.20 7.01 9.03
CA TRP A 363 45.86 8.24 8.59
C TRP A 363 46.02 8.31 7.07
N LEU A 364 46.33 7.21 6.40
CA LEU A 364 46.41 7.17 4.93
C LEU A 364 45.03 7.40 4.29
N LEU A 365 43.96 6.83 4.86
CA LEU A 365 42.59 7.08 4.40
C LEU A 365 42.15 8.53 4.65
N GLU A 366 42.51 9.11 5.80
CA GLU A 366 42.25 10.51 6.13
C GLU A 366 43.00 11.46 5.18
N LEU A 367 44.29 11.18 4.92
CA LEU A 367 45.09 11.94 3.95
C LEU A 367 44.50 11.85 2.53
N ARG A 368 44.08 10.65 2.11
CA ARG A 368 43.38 10.44 0.84
C ARG A 368 42.10 11.27 0.76
N HIS A 369 41.32 11.31 1.84
CA HIS A 369 40.09 12.09 1.93
C HIS A 369 40.37 13.59 1.76
N LEU A 370 41.35 14.13 2.50
CA LEU A 370 41.75 15.53 2.41
C LEU A 370 42.26 15.91 1.01
N LEU A 371 43.10 15.07 0.40
CA LEU A 371 43.56 15.24 -0.98
C LEU A 371 42.38 15.32 -1.95
N ASN A 372 41.42 14.39 -1.84
CA ASN A 372 40.24 14.35 -2.70
C ASN A 372 39.29 15.54 -2.48
N GLN A 373 39.18 16.08 -1.26
CA GLN A 373 38.44 17.32 -0.99
C GLN A 373 39.13 18.50 -1.67
N GLN A 374 40.43 18.66 -1.49
CA GLN A 374 41.19 19.78 -2.06
C GLN A 374 41.24 19.74 -3.59
N VAL A 375 41.32 18.55 -4.21
CA VAL A 375 41.20 18.40 -5.68
C VAL A 375 39.82 18.84 -6.17
N ARG A 376 38.74 18.58 -5.42
CA ARG A 376 37.38 19.02 -5.76
C ARG A 376 37.23 20.54 -5.60
N ASP A 377 37.75 21.10 -4.52
CA ASP A 377 37.71 22.54 -4.27
C ASP A 377 38.54 23.30 -5.31
N ALA A 378 39.68 22.76 -5.74
CA ALA A 378 40.48 23.30 -6.84
C ALA A 378 39.77 23.23 -8.21
N SER A 379 38.87 22.25 -8.38
CA SER A 379 38.04 22.11 -9.59
C SER A 379 36.79 23.01 -9.59
N ALA A 380 36.43 23.58 -8.45
CA ALA A 380 35.28 24.47 -8.28
C ALA A 380 35.72 25.95 -8.27
N SER A 381 35.89 26.54 -9.45
CA SER A 381 36.12 27.99 -9.57
C SER A 381 34.88 28.78 -9.08
N PRO A 382 35.04 29.90 -8.36
CA PRO A 382 33.93 30.54 -7.66
C PRO A 382 33.10 31.45 -8.58
N LEU A 383 31.83 31.10 -8.81
CA LEU A 383 30.82 32.06 -9.26
C LEU A 383 30.31 32.88 -8.08
N ALA A 384 30.32 34.19 -8.28
CA ALA A 384 30.11 35.23 -7.30
C ALA A 384 28.71 35.26 -6.65
N GLY A 385 28.71 35.49 -5.33
CA GLY A 385 27.93 36.56 -4.70
C GLY A 385 26.45 36.29 -4.38
N THR A 386 26.17 36.00 -3.11
CA THR A 386 24.89 36.38 -2.47
C THR A 386 25.13 36.98 -1.08
N LYS A 387 24.58 38.19 -0.90
CA LYS A 387 24.64 39.03 0.30
C LYS A 387 23.82 38.45 1.46
N PRO A 388 24.12 38.81 2.72
CA PRO A 388 23.36 38.41 3.89
C PRO A 388 22.03 39.20 4.00
N ARG A 389 20.92 38.51 4.27
CA ARG A 389 19.68 39.07 4.83
C ARG A 389 19.34 38.20 6.04
N ALA A 390 19.58 38.69 7.25
CA ALA A 390 18.67 39.52 8.07
C ALA A 390 17.47 38.71 8.61
N ASN A 391 17.46 38.62 9.95
CA ASN A 391 16.45 38.05 10.84
C ASN A 391 15.02 38.15 10.32
N LEU A 392 14.21 37.10 10.54
CA LEU A 392 12.80 37.28 10.82
C LEU A 392 12.27 36.12 11.67
N LEU A 393 12.16 36.41 12.96
CA LEU A 393 11.52 35.63 14.02
C LEU A 393 9.97 35.79 13.98
N ASP A 394 9.39 35.97 12.78
CA ASP A 394 8.01 36.48 12.61
C ASP A 394 7.13 35.61 11.71
N SER A 395 7.27 34.28 11.76
CA SER A 395 6.37 33.39 11.01
C SER A 395 5.93 32.18 11.83
N LEU A 396 5.42 32.43 13.04
CA LEU A 396 4.43 31.57 13.66
C LEU A 396 3.11 31.75 12.90
N GLY A 397 2.90 30.94 11.87
CA GLY A 397 1.67 30.99 11.08
C GLY A 397 1.55 29.75 10.20
N THR A 398 0.40 29.09 10.30
CA THR A 398 -0.09 27.99 9.44
C THR A 398 0.43 28.06 8.00
N PRO A 399 0.89 26.95 7.39
CA PRO A 399 1.47 26.97 6.05
C PRO A 399 0.41 27.31 5.01
N THR A 400 0.34 28.59 4.65
CA THR A 400 -0.45 29.13 3.55
C THR A 400 0.51 29.72 2.51
N GLY A 401 1.47 28.91 2.06
CA GLY A 401 2.40 29.26 0.98
C GLY A 401 1.86 28.86 -0.42
N PRO A 402 2.13 29.64 -1.49
CA PRO A 402 1.64 29.37 -2.86
C PRO A 402 2.17 28.07 -3.50
N GLY A 403 3.12 27.37 -2.87
CA GLY A 403 3.65 26.07 -3.30
C GLY A 403 2.75 24.85 -3.00
N ALA A 404 1.68 25.02 -2.21
CA ALA A 404 0.76 23.93 -1.83
C ALA A 404 -0.18 23.46 -2.97
N ALA A 405 -0.09 24.05 -4.16
CA ALA A 405 -1.08 23.88 -5.23
C ALA A 405 -1.03 22.53 -5.98
N ARG A 406 -0.06 21.63 -5.71
CA ARG A 406 0.07 20.34 -6.43
C ARG A 406 0.55 19.14 -5.60
N ALA A 407 0.51 19.19 -4.26
CA ALA A 407 0.90 18.03 -3.45
C ALA A 407 -0.06 16.84 -3.66
N SER A 408 0.46 15.67 -4.02
CA SER A 408 -0.34 14.44 -4.18
C SER A 408 -1.01 14.05 -2.86
N ARG A 409 -2.32 13.81 -2.88
CA ARG A 409 -3.07 13.37 -1.69
C ARG A 409 -3.05 11.86 -1.57
N HIS A 410 -3.04 11.38 -0.34
CA HIS A 410 -3.02 9.98 0.03
C HIS A 410 -4.05 9.75 1.13
N LEU A 411 -4.61 8.54 1.17
CA LEU A 411 -5.47 8.11 2.26
C LEU A 411 -4.58 7.62 3.40
N HIS A 412 -4.79 8.18 4.58
CA HIS A 412 -4.07 7.87 5.82
C HIS A 412 -5.01 7.18 6.79
N ALA A 413 -4.48 6.26 7.59
CA ALA A 413 -5.17 5.65 8.70
C ALA A 413 -4.17 5.43 9.84
N ASN A 414 -4.29 6.23 10.89
CA ASN A 414 -3.38 6.20 12.04
C ASN A 414 -4.12 5.66 13.26
N ILE A 415 -3.55 4.66 13.93
CA ILE A 415 -4.10 4.11 15.18
C ILE A 415 -3.54 4.90 16.35
N PHE A 416 -4.34 5.20 17.37
CA PHE A 416 -3.92 5.81 18.64
C PHE A 416 -4.46 4.95 19.79
N ALA A 417 -3.75 4.90 20.91
CA ALA A 417 -4.26 4.20 22.10
C ALA A 417 -5.34 5.07 22.78
N GLY A 418 -6.34 4.40 23.37
CA GLY A 418 -7.43 5.06 24.07
C GLY A 418 -8.53 5.67 23.16
N PRO A 419 -9.77 5.75 23.64
CA PRO A 419 -10.90 6.32 22.90
C PRO A 419 -10.98 7.86 22.99
N SER A 420 -10.32 8.45 23.98
CA SER A 420 -10.26 9.90 24.22
C SER A 420 -8.98 10.48 23.60
N GLY A 421 -9.06 11.65 22.96
CA GLY A 421 -7.94 12.28 22.23
C GLY A 421 -6.75 12.78 23.06
N SER A 422 -6.44 12.14 24.19
CA SER A 422 -5.27 12.42 25.03
C SER A 422 -3.96 12.08 24.33
N ASP A 423 -3.97 11.03 23.50
CA ASP A 423 -2.77 10.50 22.88
C ASP A 423 -2.40 11.33 21.64
N ALA A 424 -1.31 12.08 21.74
CA ALA A 424 -0.82 12.95 20.68
C ALA A 424 -0.20 12.19 19.50
N HIS A 425 0.13 10.90 19.66
CA HIS A 425 0.95 10.16 18.69
C HIS A 425 0.38 8.79 18.28
N PRO A 426 0.61 8.35 17.02
CA PRO A 426 0.11 7.06 16.55
C PRO A 426 0.85 5.86 17.17
N VAL A 427 0.17 4.73 17.24
CA VAL A 427 0.70 3.40 17.55
C VAL A 427 1.31 2.80 16.29
N PHE A 428 2.59 2.42 16.37
CA PHE A 428 3.34 1.79 15.27
C PHE A 428 3.62 0.30 15.50
N GLY A 429 3.62 -0.13 16.76
CA GLY A 429 3.90 -1.49 17.20
C GLY A 429 2.65 -2.37 17.32
N PRO A 430 2.76 -3.54 17.98
CA PRO A 430 1.62 -4.41 18.22
C PRO A 430 0.57 -3.80 19.11
N LEU A 431 -0.67 -4.19 18.83
CA LEU A 431 -1.82 -3.85 19.64
C LEU A 431 -1.98 -4.88 20.76
N ASP A 432 -2.56 -4.44 21.86
CA ASP A 432 -2.89 -5.29 23.00
C ASP A 432 -4.31 -5.82 22.81
N ALA A 433 -4.50 -7.13 22.96
CA ALA A 433 -5.83 -7.73 22.96
C ALA A 433 -6.67 -7.16 24.12
N GLY A 434 -7.93 -6.85 23.86
CA GLY A 434 -8.86 -6.29 24.84
C GLY A 434 -8.66 -4.80 25.15
N ARG A 435 -7.61 -4.16 24.62
CA ARG A 435 -7.38 -2.72 24.80
C ARG A 435 -8.13 -1.90 23.76
N ALA A 436 -8.75 -0.80 24.19
CA ALA A 436 -9.43 0.12 23.30
C ALA A 436 -8.43 1.03 22.55
N TYR A 437 -8.64 1.16 21.25
CA TYR A 437 -7.90 2.01 20.34
C TYR A 437 -8.87 2.88 19.54
N ARG A 438 -8.33 3.94 18.95
CA ARG A 438 -9.02 4.72 17.93
C ARG A 438 -8.21 4.74 16.64
N VAL A 439 -8.88 4.76 15.51
CA VAL A 439 -8.24 5.00 14.21
C VAL A 439 -8.76 6.31 13.64
N GLU A 440 -7.82 7.15 13.19
CA GLU A 440 -8.12 8.38 12.48
C GLU A 440 -7.81 8.22 10.99
N VAL A 441 -8.84 8.34 10.18
CA VAL A 441 -8.78 8.25 8.72
C VAL A 441 -8.89 9.65 8.12
N HIS A 442 -7.98 10.01 7.22
CA HIS A 442 -8.06 11.29 6.50
C HIS A 442 -7.36 11.24 5.14
N ILE A 443 -7.68 12.19 4.27
CA ILE A 443 -7.11 12.33 2.92
C ILE A 443 -6.28 13.61 2.90
N GLY A 444 -4.97 13.49 2.74
CA GLY A 444 -4.07 14.66 2.80
C GLY A 444 -2.75 14.42 2.07
N PRO A 445 -1.88 15.44 1.99
CA PRO A 445 -0.52 15.24 1.47
C PRO A 445 0.16 14.12 2.26
N ARG A 446 1.14 13.46 1.65
CA ARG A 446 1.90 12.43 2.34
C ARG A 446 2.73 13.08 3.45
N LEU A 447 2.27 12.94 4.69
CA LEU A 447 3.04 13.28 5.88
C LEU A 447 4.24 12.34 5.98
N ARG A 448 5.42 12.87 6.35
CA ARG A 448 6.67 12.08 6.50
C ARG A 448 6.57 11.05 7.64
N SER A 449 5.62 11.26 8.54
CA SER A 449 5.37 10.56 9.81
C SER A 449 4.06 9.73 9.83
N GLY A 450 3.20 9.83 8.81
CA GLY A 450 1.89 9.15 8.80
C GLY A 450 1.90 7.77 8.15
N GLN A 451 1.05 6.86 8.65
CA GLN A 451 0.73 5.62 7.95
C GLN A 451 -0.18 5.96 6.76
N ALA A 452 0.46 6.20 5.61
CA ALA A 452 -0.20 6.62 4.38
C ALA A 452 -0.20 5.49 3.35
N LEU A 453 -1.35 5.27 2.71
CA LEU A 453 -1.40 4.39 1.55
C LEU A 453 -0.60 5.01 0.40
N ARG A 454 0.29 4.20 -0.20
CA ARG A 454 1.12 4.64 -1.32
C ARG A 454 0.32 5.10 -2.52
N LYS A 455 -0.77 4.38 -2.80
CA LYS A 455 -1.65 4.74 -3.91
C LYS A 455 -2.20 6.14 -3.63
N ARG A 456 -1.96 7.06 -4.56
CA ARG A 456 -2.51 8.41 -4.53
C ARG A 456 -4.03 8.31 -4.44
N PHE A 457 -4.61 9.04 -3.49
CA PHE A 457 -6.04 9.28 -3.47
C PHE A 457 -6.36 10.20 -4.65
N PRO A 458 -7.29 9.86 -5.56
CA PRO A 458 -7.48 10.61 -6.80
C PRO A 458 -8.30 11.90 -6.58
N ALA A 459 -7.89 12.77 -5.65
CA ALA A 459 -8.64 13.99 -5.30
C ALA A 459 -8.78 14.97 -6.47
N GLU A 460 -7.79 15.02 -7.37
CA GLU A 460 -7.84 15.80 -8.61
C GLU A 460 -8.97 15.40 -9.54
N LYS A 461 -9.48 14.19 -9.33
CA LYS A 461 -10.60 13.64 -10.04
C LYS A 461 -11.91 13.89 -9.30
N LEU A 462 -11.99 14.50 -8.12
CA LEU A 462 -13.32 14.83 -7.56
C LEU A 462 -13.94 16.04 -8.27
N PRO A 463 -15.29 16.17 -8.26
CA PRO A 463 -15.96 17.24 -8.99
C PRO A 463 -15.42 18.63 -8.64
N ARG A 464 -15.11 19.44 -9.65
CA ARG A 464 -14.33 20.69 -9.47
C ARG A 464 -15.16 21.89 -9.02
N GLN A 465 -16.49 21.80 -9.15
CA GLN A 465 -17.41 22.92 -8.91
C GLN A 465 -17.72 23.14 -7.42
N LYS A 466 -17.80 22.07 -6.61
CA LYS A 466 -17.98 22.19 -5.16
C LYS A 466 -16.70 22.63 -4.44
N ALA A 467 -16.88 23.47 -3.41
CA ALA A 467 -15.80 23.92 -2.54
C ALA A 467 -15.25 22.78 -1.65
N ALA A 468 -16.12 21.82 -1.30
CA ALA A 468 -15.78 20.62 -0.54
C ALA A 468 -16.74 19.46 -0.87
N HIS A 469 -16.26 18.23 -0.69
CA HIS A 469 -17.01 16.99 -0.89
C HIS A 469 -17.20 16.27 0.44
N THR A 470 -18.43 15.84 0.75
CA THR A 470 -18.70 14.94 1.87
C THR A 470 -18.54 13.51 1.38
N LEU A 471 -17.59 12.78 1.96
CA LEU A 471 -17.33 11.38 1.65
C LEU A 471 -17.69 10.53 2.86
N MET A 472 -18.38 9.42 2.62
CA MET A 472 -18.64 8.43 3.64
C MET A 472 -17.40 7.56 3.83
N VAL A 473 -17.07 7.28 5.08
CA VAL A 473 -15.98 6.39 5.47
C VAL A 473 -16.58 5.27 6.29
N VAL A 474 -16.36 4.04 5.83
CA VAL A 474 -16.76 2.83 6.53
C VAL A 474 -15.51 2.18 7.09
N PHE A 475 -15.54 1.84 8.38
CA PHE A 475 -14.53 1.08 9.07
C PHE A 475 -15.13 -0.24 9.55
N ALA A 476 -14.64 -1.35 9.01
CA ALA A 476 -15.23 -2.67 9.25
C ALA A 476 -14.15 -3.64 9.76
N ASP A 477 -14.28 -4.12 10.99
CA ASP A 477 -13.36 -5.12 11.55
C ASP A 477 -13.56 -6.47 10.84
N ILE A 478 -12.49 -6.99 10.25
CA ILE A 478 -12.43 -8.24 9.50
C ILE A 478 -11.44 -9.23 10.11
N SER A 479 -11.04 -9.04 11.36
CA SER A 479 -10.05 -9.87 12.06
C SER A 479 -10.52 -11.32 12.29
N GLY A 480 -11.80 -11.60 12.08
CA GLY A 480 -12.44 -12.88 12.35
C GLY A 480 -13.07 -12.97 13.74
N GLY A 481 -13.65 -14.13 14.05
CA GLY A 481 -14.39 -14.40 15.29
C GLY A 481 -15.87 -14.00 15.19
N GLU A 482 -16.75 -14.89 15.67
CA GLU A 482 -18.20 -14.68 15.68
C GLU A 482 -18.70 -14.29 17.09
N PRO A 483 -19.61 -13.30 17.21
CA PRO A 483 -20.05 -12.40 16.16
C PRO A 483 -18.97 -11.38 15.80
N LEU A 484 -18.85 -10.94 14.55
CA LEU A 484 -18.00 -9.79 14.19
C LEU A 484 -18.56 -8.49 14.78
N PRO A 485 -17.71 -7.49 15.11
CA PRO A 485 -18.19 -6.17 15.48
C PRO A 485 -18.95 -5.54 14.31
N GLU A 486 -20.00 -4.78 14.62
CA GLU A 486 -20.72 -4.03 13.59
C GLU A 486 -19.78 -3.03 12.90
N PRO A 487 -19.87 -2.90 11.56
CA PRO A 487 -19.15 -1.86 10.84
C PRO A 487 -19.55 -0.47 11.34
N GLN A 488 -18.57 0.41 11.46
CA GLN A 488 -18.79 1.80 11.84
C GLN A 488 -18.75 2.69 10.61
N VAL A 489 -19.57 3.74 10.62
CA VAL A 489 -19.68 4.71 9.54
C VAL A 489 -19.44 6.11 10.09
N THR A 490 -18.76 6.95 9.33
CA THR A 490 -18.69 8.39 9.59
C THR A 490 -18.50 9.13 8.27
N SER A 491 -18.47 10.45 8.31
CA SER A 491 -18.17 11.27 7.14
C SER A 491 -16.86 12.01 7.30
N LEU A 492 -16.18 12.25 6.17
CA LEU A 492 -15.10 13.23 6.09
C LEU A 492 -15.45 14.28 5.04
N VAL A 493 -14.99 15.50 5.27
CA VAL A 493 -15.16 16.64 4.36
C VAL A 493 -13.82 16.87 3.69
N LEU A 494 -13.78 16.67 2.37
CA LEU A 494 -12.58 16.86 1.55
C LEU A 494 -12.66 18.19 0.79
N PRO A 495 -11.93 19.23 1.21
CA PRO A 495 -11.93 20.51 0.53
C PRO A 495 -11.20 20.43 -0.83
N LYS A 496 -11.49 21.39 -1.71
CA LYS A 496 -10.84 21.51 -3.04
C LYS A 496 -9.31 21.59 -2.95
N LYS A 497 -8.76 22.20 -1.90
CA LYS A 497 -7.31 22.29 -1.59
C LYS A 497 -7.07 21.90 -0.12
N GLY A 498 -5.93 21.27 0.18
CA GLY A 498 -5.57 20.87 1.54
C GLY A 498 -6.03 19.47 1.94
N ALA A 499 -5.88 19.14 3.22
CA ALA A 499 -6.30 17.87 3.80
C ALA A 499 -7.80 17.86 4.11
N SER A 500 -8.42 16.68 4.16
CA SER A 500 -9.79 16.51 4.65
C SER A 500 -9.88 16.72 6.16
N SER A 501 -11.12 16.83 6.65
CA SER A 501 -11.41 16.52 8.06
C SER A 501 -11.04 15.06 8.38
N ARG A 502 -10.93 14.75 9.68
CA ARG A 502 -10.60 13.41 10.18
C ARG A 502 -11.88 12.64 10.50
N ALA A 503 -11.99 11.44 9.95
CA ALA A 503 -12.96 10.42 10.34
C ALA A 503 -12.36 9.59 11.49
N VAL A 504 -13.07 9.46 12.61
CA VAL A 504 -12.56 8.78 13.80
C VAL A 504 -13.44 7.58 14.12
N PHE A 505 -12.81 6.43 14.38
CA PHE A 505 -13.49 5.19 14.75
C PHE A 505 -12.82 4.58 15.97
N ASN A 506 -13.60 3.96 16.85
CA ASN A 506 -13.09 3.28 18.04
C ASN A 506 -13.16 1.77 17.85
N PHE A 507 -12.13 1.04 18.23
CA PHE A 507 -12.12 -0.42 18.11
C PHE A 507 -11.29 -1.07 19.21
N THR A 508 -11.58 -2.34 19.48
CA THR A 508 -10.88 -3.13 20.49
C THR A 508 -10.50 -4.46 19.85
N PRO A 509 -9.21 -4.73 19.57
CA PRO A 509 -8.75 -6.02 19.07
C PRO A 509 -9.17 -7.13 20.04
N ARG A 510 -9.97 -8.10 19.58
CA ARG A 510 -10.53 -9.16 20.45
C ARG A 510 -9.70 -10.45 20.42
N LEU A 511 -9.02 -10.71 19.31
CA LEU A 511 -8.26 -11.94 19.07
C LEU A 511 -6.77 -11.62 19.04
N GLU A 512 -5.96 -12.54 19.59
CA GLU A 512 -4.51 -12.49 19.43
C GLU A 512 -4.08 -12.87 18.00
N GLY A 513 -2.83 -12.53 17.66
CA GLY A 513 -2.24 -12.81 16.35
C GLY A 513 -2.29 -11.59 15.45
N ARG A 514 -3.42 -11.31 14.81
CA ARG A 514 -3.53 -10.21 13.84
C ARG A 514 -4.91 -9.56 13.83
N PHE A 515 -4.91 -8.24 13.96
CA PHE A 515 -6.03 -7.37 13.68
C PHE A 515 -6.05 -6.99 12.20
N ALA A 516 -7.23 -7.02 11.60
CA ALA A 516 -7.46 -6.56 10.24
C ALA A 516 -8.78 -5.77 10.18
N ALA A 517 -8.77 -4.61 9.55
CA ALA A 517 -9.97 -3.82 9.29
C ALA A 517 -9.99 -3.32 7.85
N ARG A 518 -11.17 -3.35 7.23
CA ARG A 518 -11.43 -2.76 5.92
C ARG A 518 -11.88 -1.31 6.10
N ILE A 519 -11.25 -0.40 5.38
CA ILE A 519 -11.67 0.99 5.26
C ILE A 519 -12.16 1.22 3.84
N ALA A 520 -13.42 1.60 3.68
CA ALA A 520 -14.01 1.97 2.40
C ALA A 520 -14.40 3.45 2.39
N ILE A 521 -14.02 4.16 1.32
CA ILE A 521 -14.41 5.54 1.07
C ILE A 521 -15.49 5.51 -0.01
N LEU A 522 -16.63 6.14 0.23
CA LEU A 522 -17.77 6.17 -0.68
C LEU A 522 -18.27 7.59 -0.93
N HIS A 523 -18.92 7.79 -2.06
CA HIS A 523 -19.69 8.99 -2.43
C HIS A 523 -21.00 8.53 -3.06
N ASP A 524 -22.14 8.92 -2.48
CA ASP A 524 -23.50 8.52 -2.91
C ASP A 524 -23.62 6.99 -3.10
N ASN A 525 -23.26 6.25 -2.05
CA ASN A 525 -23.13 4.79 -1.97
C ASN A 525 -22.16 4.16 -2.98
N ARG A 526 -21.56 4.91 -3.91
CA ARG A 526 -20.52 4.42 -4.81
C ARG A 526 -19.20 4.32 -4.07
N VAL A 527 -18.62 3.12 -4.01
CA VAL A 527 -17.28 2.95 -3.42
C VAL A 527 -16.26 3.63 -4.31
N LEU A 528 -15.47 4.54 -3.73
CA LEU A 528 -14.37 5.21 -4.38
C LEU A 528 -13.06 4.48 -4.16
N GLN A 529 -12.76 3.99 -2.96
CA GLN A 529 -11.50 3.31 -2.66
C GLN A 529 -11.64 2.44 -1.42
N THR A 530 -11.06 1.23 -1.44
CA THR A 530 -10.95 0.40 -0.24
C THR A 530 -9.50 0.06 0.10
N MET A 531 -9.20 -0.06 1.39
CA MET A 531 -7.92 -0.51 1.92
C MET A 531 -8.13 -1.45 3.09
N ASN A 532 -7.11 -2.26 3.38
CA ASN A 532 -7.02 -3.04 4.60
C ASN A 532 -5.96 -2.43 5.53
N LEU A 533 -6.38 -2.08 6.73
CA LEU A 533 -5.53 -1.80 7.88
C LEU A 533 -5.22 -3.12 8.57
N ARG A 534 -3.95 -3.45 8.75
CA ARG A 534 -3.49 -4.67 9.42
C ARG A 534 -2.54 -4.32 10.53
N ALA A 535 -2.68 -4.95 11.69
CA ALA A 535 -1.77 -4.78 12.82
C ALA A 535 -1.59 -6.11 13.57
N PRO A 536 -0.38 -6.45 14.05
CA PRO A 536 -0.22 -7.57 14.98
C PRO A 536 -0.93 -7.31 16.31
N VAL A 537 -1.43 -8.37 16.95
CA VAL A 537 -2.05 -8.32 18.29
C VAL A 537 -1.36 -9.32 19.23
N GLY A 538 -1.04 -8.90 20.45
CA GLY A 538 -0.46 -9.73 21.52
C GLY A 538 1.06 -9.84 21.51
N SER A 539 1.63 -10.37 22.61
CA SER A 539 3.07 -10.47 22.86
C SER A 539 3.70 -11.80 22.43
N GLU A 540 2.93 -12.90 22.38
CA GLU A 540 3.40 -14.23 21.98
C GLU A 540 3.14 -14.51 20.51
N GLN A 541 3.92 -13.86 19.65
CA GLN A 541 3.82 -14.11 18.20
C GLN A 541 4.88 -15.10 17.70
N PRO A 542 4.58 -15.93 16.69
CA PRO A 542 5.60 -16.68 15.95
C PRO A 542 6.68 -15.73 15.46
N GLU A 543 7.96 -16.15 15.45
CA GLU A 543 9.08 -15.28 15.09
C GLU A 543 8.93 -14.53 13.75
N SER A 544 8.19 -15.11 12.79
CA SER A 544 7.90 -14.53 11.48
C SER A 544 6.89 -13.38 11.53
N SER A 545 6.05 -13.31 12.57
CA SER A 545 4.95 -12.34 12.73
C SER A 545 5.35 -11.12 13.57
N ARG A 546 6.35 -11.27 14.45
CA ARG A 546 6.96 -10.17 15.26
C ARG A 546 7.62 -9.05 14.43
N LEU A 547 7.68 -9.21 13.11
CA LEU A 547 8.33 -8.33 12.14
C LEU A 547 7.35 -7.36 11.44
N ASP A 548 6.04 -7.50 11.70
CA ASP A 548 5.01 -6.72 11.00
C ASP A 548 4.49 -5.59 11.90
N GLY A 549 4.81 -4.32 11.63
CA GLY A 549 4.11 -3.19 12.26
C GLY A 549 2.67 -3.00 11.73
N VAL A 550 2.03 -1.88 12.09
CA VAL A 550 0.77 -1.49 11.47
C VAL A 550 0.98 -1.19 9.98
N ARG A 551 0.13 -1.75 9.12
CA ARG A 551 0.24 -1.70 7.65
C ARG A 551 -1.06 -1.30 6.99
N LEU A 552 -0.94 -0.53 5.91
CA LEU A 552 -2.02 -0.22 4.99
C LEU A 552 -1.78 -0.91 3.66
N GLU A 553 -2.71 -1.77 3.28
CA GLU A 553 -2.67 -2.50 2.03
C GLU A 553 -3.82 -2.04 1.12
N PRO A 554 -3.54 -1.75 -0.16
CA PRO A 554 -4.62 -1.48 -1.10
C PRO A 554 -5.39 -2.78 -1.33
N GLU A 555 -6.71 -2.74 -1.13
CA GLU A 555 -7.56 -3.90 -1.36
C GLU A 555 -8.19 -3.81 -2.75
N LEU A 556 -8.99 -2.76 -2.97
CA LEU A 556 -9.44 -2.37 -4.30
C LEU A 556 -8.87 -1.00 -4.64
N ALA A 557 -8.03 -1.00 -5.66
CA ALA A 557 -7.53 0.20 -6.29
C ALA A 557 -8.59 0.63 -7.32
N PRO A 558 -9.40 1.69 -7.10
CA PRO A 558 -10.32 2.15 -8.13
C PRO A 558 -9.56 2.42 -9.43
N ALA A 559 -10.10 1.87 -10.51
CA ALA A 559 -9.72 2.22 -11.86
C ALA A 559 -10.79 3.10 -12.52
N TRP A 560 -11.53 3.86 -11.71
CA TRP A 560 -12.35 4.93 -12.22
C TRP A 560 -11.55 6.21 -12.27
N THR A 561 -11.69 6.93 -13.38
CA THR A 561 -11.45 8.35 -13.46
C THR A 561 -12.56 9.01 -12.65
N LEU A 562 -12.27 9.46 -11.41
CA LEU A 562 -13.30 10.08 -10.56
C LEU A 562 -13.87 11.39 -11.14
N GLU A 563 -13.31 11.90 -12.27
CA GLU A 563 -13.29 13.32 -12.71
C GLU A 563 -14.62 14.04 -12.59
N GLU A 564 -15.75 13.34 -12.63
CA GLU A 564 -17.05 13.90 -12.28
C GLU A 564 -17.99 12.90 -11.61
N LEU A 565 -17.82 12.65 -10.30
CA LEU A 565 -18.86 12.00 -9.49
C LEU A 565 -20.21 12.75 -9.53
N GLU A 566 -20.22 14.05 -9.85
CA GLU A 566 -21.44 14.86 -9.98
C GLU A 566 -22.29 14.52 -11.20
N THR A 567 -21.70 13.99 -12.27
CA THR A 567 -22.43 13.61 -13.50
C THR A 567 -22.68 12.11 -13.59
N ARG A 568 -22.24 11.35 -12.59
CA ARG A 568 -22.44 9.90 -12.51
C ARG A 568 -23.76 9.59 -11.82
N SER A 569 -24.32 8.44 -12.17
CA SER A 569 -25.50 7.95 -11.47
C SER A 569 -25.13 7.57 -10.04
N SER A 570 -25.96 7.96 -9.08
CA SER A 570 -25.90 7.44 -7.72
C SER A 570 -26.30 5.96 -7.70
N PHE A 571 -25.87 5.25 -6.66
CA PHE A 571 -26.36 3.91 -6.36
C PHE A 571 -27.28 3.97 -5.15
N ASP A 572 -28.32 3.14 -5.17
CA ASP A 572 -29.24 3.02 -4.05
C ASP A 572 -28.61 2.17 -2.93
N ALA A 573 -27.77 1.20 -3.30
CA ALA A 573 -27.01 0.39 -2.38
C ALA A 573 -25.78 -0.25 -3.03
N THR A 574 -24.84 -0.67 -2.19
CA THR A 574 -23.60 -1.32 -2.61
C THR A 574 -23.29 -2.57 -1.78
N LEU A 575 -22.87 -3.62 -2.46
CA LEU A 575 -22.39 -4.87 -1.88
C LEU A 575 -20.91 -5.06 -2.17
N VAL A 576 -20.08 -5.02 -1.13
CA VAL A 576 -18.64 -5.34 -1.24
C VAL A 576 -18.41 -6.79 -0.81
N LEU A 577 -18.24 -7.67 -1.79
CA LEU A 577 -18.01 -9.10 -1.60
C LEU A 577 -16.52 -9.36 -1.36
N ASN A 578 -16.20 -10.02 -0.24
CA ASN A 578 -14.83 -10.35 0.12
C ASN A 578 -14.79 -11.52 1.13
N HIS A 579 -13.68 -11.66 1.84
CA HIS A 579 -13.54 -12.55 2.97
C HIS A 579 -13.07 -11.77 4.20
N ASP A 580 -13.24 -12.37 5.37
CA ASP A 580 -12.52 -11.97 6.57
C ASP A 580 -11.08 -12.54 6.57
N GLU A 581 -10.32 -12.24 7.63
CA GLU A 581 -8.92 -12.67 7.79
C GLU A 581 -8.80 -14.20 7.90
N ALA A 582 -9.84 -14.89 8.37
CA ALA A 582 -9.91 -16.35 8.41
C ALA A 582 -10.19 -16.98 7.03
N GLY A 583 -10.55 -16.16 6.04
CA GLY A 583 -10.89 -16.61 4.70
C GLY A 583 -12.34 -17.08 4.57
N THR A 584 -13.24 -16.69 5.47
CA THR A 584 -14.68 -16.95 5.34
C THR A 584 -15.33 -15.91 4.42
N PRO A 585 -16.08 -16.32 3.38
CA PRO A 585 -16.77 -15.40 2.48
C PRO A 585 -17.83 -14.55 3.20
N ARG A 586 -17.81 -13.23 2.96
CA ARG A 586 -18.78 -12.26 3.50
C ARG A 586 -19.01 -11.10 2.52
N ALA A 587 -20.14 -10.44 2.64
CA ALA A 587 -20.40 -9.17 1.99
C ALA A 587 -20.57 -8.05 3.04
N MET A 588 -20.16 -6.83 2.66
CA MET A 588 -20.53 -5.62 3.37
C MET A 588 -21.60 -4.91 2.54
N ALA A 589 -22.81 -4.82 3.09
CA ALA A 589 -23.91 -4.07 2.50
C ALA A 589 -23.86 -2.63 3.01
N VAL A 590 -23.90 -1.65 2.09
CA VAL A 590 -23.88 -0.22 2.39
C VAL A 590 -25.04 0.45 1.67
N ALA A 591 -25.87 1.19 2.41
CA ALA A 591 -26.89 2.07 1.83
C ALA A 591 -27.18 3.23 2.77
N ASP A 592 -27.05 4.48 2.29
CA ASP A 592 -27.47 5.72 2.96
C ASP A 592 -26.93 5.90 4.39
N GLY A 593 -25.73 5.39 4.65
CA GLY A 593 -25.07 5.45 5.95
C GLY A 593 -25.33 4.23 6.82
N GLU A 594 -26.25 3.33 6.45
CA GLU A 594 -26.38 2.03 7.09
C GLU A 594 -25.36 1.05 6.51
N VAL A 595 -24.64 0.35 7.38
CA VAL A 595 -23.65 -0.66 6.99
C VAL A 595 -23.85 -1.92 7.80
N ARG A 596 -23.90 -3.07 7.11
CA ARG A 596 -23.99 -4.38 7.76
C ARG A 596 -23.11 -5.43 7.11
N TRP A 597 -22.72 -6.39 7.93
CA TRP A 597 -22.17 -7.66 7.48
C TRP A 597 -23.29 -8.57 7.00
N VAL A 598 -23.05 -9.23 5.88
CA VAL A 598 -23.87 -10.30 5.34
C VAL A 598 -22.98 -11.53 5.22
N SER A 599 -23.34 -12.61 5.90
CA SER A 599 -22.67 -13.89 5.74
C SER A 599 -22.96 -14.45 4.36
N LEU A 600 -21.92 -14.92 3.67
CA LEU A 600 -22.06 -15.65 2.40
C LEU A 600 -21.70 -17.13 2.55
N ASN A 601 -21.54 -17.60 3.79
CA ASN A 601 -21.14 -18.97 4.06
C ASN A 601 -22.29 -19.94 3.76
N GLY A 602 -21.98 -21.08 3.13
CA GLY A 602 -22.96 -22.11 2.81
C GLY A 602 -23.74 -21.90 1.52
N LEU A 603 -23.55 -20.75 0.84
CA LEU A 603 -24.18 -20.45 -0.44
C LEU A 603 -23.66 -21.33 -1.58
N GLU A 604 -22.53 -22.02 -1.42
CA GLU A 604 -21.90 -22.81 -2.49
C GLU A 604 -22.84 -23.88 -3.06
N LYS A 605 -23.65 -24.52 -2.22
CA LYS A 605 -24.61 -25.53 -2.65
C LYS A 605 -25.75 -24.93 -3.47
N ALA A 606 -26.29 -23.79 -3.03
CA ALA A 606 -27.32 -23.05 -3.76
C ALA A 606 -26.79 -22.60 -5.14
N LEU A 607 -25.56 -22.08 -5.18
CA LEU A 607 -24.89 -21.70 -6.43
C LEU A 607 -24.63 -22.88 -7.37
N GLN A 608 -24.22 -24.04 -6.85
CA GLN A 608 -24.09 -25.27 -7.64
C GLN A 608 -25.45 -25.76 -8.16
N GLY A 609 -26.49 -25.69 -7.34
CA GLY A 609 -27.85 -26.05 -7.71
C GLY A 609 -28.40 -25.20 -8.84
N ILE A 610 -28.19 -23.87 -8.79
CA ILE A 610 -28.59 -22.93 -9.85
C ILE A 610 -27.90 -23.26 -11.16
N ARG A 611 -26.57 -23.48 -11.12
CA ARG A 611 -25.80 -23.85 -12.31
C ARG A 611 -26.29 -25.15 -12.92
N GLY A 612 -26.47 -26.19 -12.10
CA GLY A 612 -26.96 -27.48 -12.58
C GLY A 612 -28.33 -27.41 -13.26
N GLN A 613 -29.22 -26.50 -12.83
CA GLN A 613 -30.52 -26.30 -13.47
C GLN A 613 -30.41 -25.57 -14.82
N ILE A 614 -29.52 -24.59 -14.91
CA ILE A 614 -29.22 -23.90 -16.17
C ILE A 614 -28.57 -24.89 -17.14
N ASP A 615 -27.55 -25.63 -16.69
CA ASP A 615 -26.85 -26.63 -17.49
C ASP A 615 -27.83 -27.64 -18.07
N GLN A 616 -28.76 -28.18 -17.25
CA GLN A 616 -29.82 -29.10 -17.72
C GLN A 616 -30.70 -28.54 -18.84
N VAL A 617 -30.98 -27.23 -18.86
CA VAL A 617 -31.76 -26.63 -19.95
C VAL A 617 -30.89 -26.44 -21.18
N THR A 618 -29.64 -26.02 -21.01
CA THR A 618 -28.70 -25.87 -22.13
C THR A 618 -28.22 -27.21 -22.72
N ASP A 619 -28.37 -28.31 -21.96
CA ASP A 619 -27.96 -29.65 -22.35
C ASP A 619 -28.92 -30.32 -23.33
N LYS A 620 -30.20 -29.91 -23.33
CA LYS A 620 -31.24 -30.47 -24.20
C LYS A 620 -31.03 -30.09 -25.67
N GLU A 621 -31.46 -30.97 -26.57
CA GLU A 621 -31.41 -30.75 -28.02
C GLU A 621 -32.27 -29.56 -28.49
N GLN A 622 -33.35 -29.26 -27.77
CA GLN A 622 -34.25 -28.15 -28.07
C GLN A 622 -34.31 -27.18 -26.89
N CYS A 623 -33.95 -25.92 -27.14
CA CYS A 623 -34.22 -24.82 -26.21
C CYS A 623 -35.71 -24.46 -26.24
N PRO A 624 -36.22 -23.82 -25.18
CA PRO A 624 -37.59 -23.34 -25.17
C PRO A 624 -37.86 -22.42 -26.38
N THR A 625 -38.99 -22.64 -27.05
CA THR A 625 -39.36 -21.94 -28.30
C THR A 625 -40.10 -20.63 -28.06
N GLY A 626 -40.48 -20.37 -26.82
CA GLY A 626 -41.22 -19.19 -26.40
C GLY A 626 -41.29 -19.07 -24.88
N LEU A 627 -41.84 -17.95 -24.41
CA LEU A 627 -41.94 -17.66 -22.98
C LEU A 627 -42.89 -18.64 -22.26
N GLU A 628 -43.96 -19.08 -22.93
CA GLU A 628 -44.97 -20.01 -22.41
C GLU A 628 -44.62 -21.49 -22.66
N ASP A 629 -43.47 -21.76 -23.28
CA ASP A 629 -42.96 -23.13 -23.49
C ASP A 629 -42.84 -23.85 -22.13
N PRO A 630 -43.34 -25.10 -21.99
CA PRO A 630 -43.27 -25.84 -20.72
C PRO A 630 -41.86 -25.95 -20.13
N ALA A 631 -40.82 -26.03 -20.97
CA ALA A 631 -39.43 -26.06 -20.53
C ALA A 631 -38.97 -24.69 -19.97
N MET A 632 -39.40 -23.58 -20.59
CA MET A 632 -39.14 -22.23 -20.09
C MET A 632 -39.85 -22.00 -18.75
N VAL A 633 -41.14 -22.32 -18.68
CA VAL A 633 -41.93 -22.12 -17.45
C VAL A 633 -41.34 -22.95 -16.31
N ARG A 634 -40.93 -24.20 -16.58
CA ARG A 634 -40.21 -25.02 -15.60
C ARG A 634 -38.91 -24.35 -15.15
N LEU A 635 -38.10 -23.83 -16.07
CA LEU A 635 -36.84 -23.17 -15.74
C LEU A 635 -37.07 -21.94 -14.85
N LEU A 636 -37.96 -21.04 -15.28
CA LEU A 636 -38.30 -19.82 -14.53
C LEU A 636 -38.79 -20.16 -13.13
N ARG A 637 -39.66 -21.16 -12.98
CA ARG A 637 -40.16 -21.62 -11.69
C ARG A 637 -39.06 -22.16 -10.78
N VAL A 638 -38.14 -22.96 -11.33
CA VAL A 638 -37.01 -23.51 -10.56
C VAL A 638 -36.04 -22.41 -10.15
N LEU A 639 -35.67 -21.51 -11.06
CA LEU A 639 -34.78 -20.39 -10.75
C LEU A 639 -35.44 -19.40 -9.79
N ALA A 640 -36.75 -19.21 -9.85
CA ALA A 640 -37.46 -18.34 -8.91
C ALA A 640 -37.42 -18.92 -7.50
N LYS A 641 -37.57 -20.24 -7.34
CA LYS A 641 -37.41 -20.91 -6.03
C LYS A 641 -36.00 -20.73 -5.48
N GLN A 642 -34.99 -21.11 -6.26
CA GLN A 642 -33.59 -20.98 -5.84
C GLN A 642 -33.18 -19.52 -5.61
N GLY A 643 -33.70 -18.60 -6.43
CA GLY A 643 -33.52 -17.17 -6.29
C GLY A 643 -34.21 -16.59 -5.07
N SER A 644 -35.34 -17.17 -4.65
CA SER A 644 -36.04 -16.82 -3.40
C SER A 644 -35.23 -17.31 -2.20
N ASP A 645 -34.69 -18.52 -2.26
CA ASP A 645 -33.83 -19.06 -1.21
C ASP A 645 -32.58 -18.19 -1.03
N LEU A 646 -31.89 -17.86 -2.12
CA LEU A 646 -30.75 -16.93 -2.11
C LEU A 646 -31.13 -15.55 -1.57
N TRP A 647 -32.30 -15.04 -1.98
CA TRP A 647 -32.82 -13.76 -1.53
C TRP A 647 -33.02 -13.77 -0.01
N MET A 648 -33.72 -14.78 0.53
CA MET A 648 -33.96 -14.91 1.97
C MET A 648 -32.65 -15.08 2.75
N GLU A 649 -31.76 -15.97 2.27
CA GLU A 649 -30.46 -16.23 2.91
C GLU A 649 -29.62 -14.97 3.05
N VAL A 650 -29.75 -14.00 2.14
CA VAL A 650 -29.00 -12.74 2.18
C VAL A 650 -29.80 -11.61 2.83
N MET A 651 -31.06 -11.42 2.47
CA MET A 651 -31.86 -10.25 2.83
C MET A 651 -32.58 -10.38 4.17
N ASP A 652 -32.84 -11.60 4.66
CA ASP A 652 -33.51 -11.78 5.96
C ASP A 652 -32.51 -11.78 7.13
N GLN A 653 -31.20 -11.68 6.83
CA GLN A 653 -30.19 -11.45 7.86
C GLN A 653 -30.45 -10.13 8.59
N GLU A 654 -30.27 -10.15 9.90
CA GLU A 654 -30.59 -9.01 10.77
C GLU A 654 -29.83 -7.75 10.35
N GLY A 655 -30.57 -6.64 10.24
CA GLY A 655 -30.02 -5.32 9.99
C GLY A 655 -29.72 -4.98 8.53
N VAL A 656 -29.86 -5.92 7.57
CA VAL A 656 -29.62 -5.63 6.14
C VAL A 656 -30.40 -4.38 5.72
N PRO A 657 -29.74 -3.36 5.12
CA PRO A 657 -30.38 -2.07 4.84
C PRO A 657 -31.61 -2.20 3.95
N GLU A 658 -32.71 -1.53 4.32
CA GLU A 658 -33.96 -1.58 3.55
C GLU A 658 -33.81 -0.96 2.15
N ALA A 659 -32.93 0.03 2.01
CA ALA A 659 -32.57 0.62 0.72
C ALA A 659 -31.94 -0.40 -0.25
N LEU A 660 -31.24 -1.42 0.25
CA LEU A 660 -30.77 -2.52 -0.61
C LEU A 660 -31.92 -3.34 -1.20
N ARG A 661 -33.02 -3.52 -0.45
CA ARG A 661 -34.19 -4.28 -0.93
C ARG A 661 -34.93 -3.53 -2.04
N LYS A 662 -35.10 -2.21 -1.87
CA LYS A 662 -35.87 -1.34 -2.78
C LYS A 662 -35.07 -0.73 -3.92
N GLY A 663 -33.74 -0.77 -3.84
CA GLY A 663 -32.85 -0.14 -4.81
C GLY A 663 -33.03 -0.66 -6.23
N THR A 664 -32.95 0.26 -7.18
CA THR A 664 -33.02 0.03 -8.63
C THR A 664 -31.64 0.04 -9.29
N ARG A 665 -30.67 0.74 -8.70
CA ARG A 665 -29.27 0.77 -9.13
C ARG A 665 -28.39 0.22 -8.01
N ILE A 666 -27.79 -0.94 -8.25
CA ILE A 666 -26.99 -1.67 -7.25
C ILE A 666 -25.55 -1.79 -7.73
N GLN A 667 -24.58 -1.42 -6.88
CA GLN A 667 -23.17 -1.70 -7.14
C GLN A 667 -22.74 -2.99 -6.45
N VAL A 668 -22.08 -3.88 -7.18
CA VAL A 668 -21.51 -5.13 -6.66
C VAL A 668 -20.02 -5.15 -6.91
N ILE A 669 -19.25 -5.24 -5.84
CA ILE A 669 -17.80 -5.21 -5.87
C ILE A 669 -17.25 -6.56 -5.41
N GLU A 670 -16.67 -7.29 -6.36
CA GLU A 670 -15.93 -8.53 -6.10
C GLU A 670 -14.47 -8.17 -5.75
N ALA A 671 -14.23 -7.88 -4.48
CA ALA A 671 -12.95 -7.35 -4.00
C ALA A 671 -11.85 -8.41 -3.87
N ARG A 672 -12.20 -9.71 -3.92
CA ARG A 672 -11.25 -10.84 -3.89
C ARG A 672 -11.63 -11.90 -4.93
N GLU A 673 -10.64 -12.53 -5.54
CA GLU A 673 -10.91 -13.66 -6.45
C GLU A 673 -11.61 -14.79 -5.70
N GLY A 674 -12.59 -15.42 -6.35
CA GLY A 674 -13.37 -16.52 -5.78
C GLY A 674 -14.64 -16.07 -5.04
N THR A 675 -14.82 -14.78 -4.73
CA THR A 675 -16.12 -14.28 -4.22
C THR A 675 -17.05 -13.98 -5.38
N PHE A 676 -18.23 -14.61 -5.39
CA PHE A 676 -19.25 -14.37 -6.40
C PHE A 676 -20.65 -14.58 -5.80
N LEU A 677 -21.53 -13.60 -5.99
CA LEU A 677 -22.94 -13.65 -5.60
C LEU A 677 -23.79 -13.28 -6.84
N PRO A 678 -24.62 -14.19 -7.38
CA PRO A 678 -25.44 -13.94 -8.56
C PRO A 678 -26.68 -13.15 -8.18
N VAL A 679 -26.48 -11.89 -7.77
CA VAL A 679 -27.59 -10.99 -7.40
C VAL A 679 -28.59 -10.80 -8.54
N GLU A 680 -28.21 -11.07 -9.80
CA GLU A 680 -29.10 -11.06 -10.96
C GLU A 680 -30.25 -12.08 -10.84
N LEU A 681 -30.03 -13.16 -10.08
CA LEU A 681 -30.98 -14.24 -9.87
C LEU A 681 -31.76 -14.13 -8.56
N PHE A 682 -31.53 -13.08 -7.77
CA PHE A 682 -32.39 -12.79 -6.62
C PHE A 682 -33.83 -12.61 -7.08
N TYR A 683 -34.75 -13.30 -6.41
CA TYR A 683 -36.17 -13.28 -6.71
C TYR A 683 -36.94 -12.64 -5.55
N ASP A 684 -37.49 -11.45 -5.77
CA ASP A 684 -38.12 -10.61 -4.72
C ASP A 684 -39.66 -10.68 -4.70
N ARG A 685 -40.20 -11.85 -5.08
CA ARG A 685 -41.64 -12.18 -5.04
C ARG A 685 -41.84 -13.49 -4.29
N GLU A 686 -43.10 -13.82 -4.01
CA GLU A 686 -43.46 -15.08 -3.37
C GLU A 686 -42.92 -16.28 -4.17
N SER A 687 -42.22 -17.18 -3.48
CA SER A 687 -41.65 -18.38 -4.09
C SER A 687 -42.77 -19.23 -4.72
N PRO A 688 -42.69 -19.58 -6.01
CA PRO A 688 -43.78 -20.26 -6.69
C PRO A 688 -43.96 -21.71 -6.21
N THR A 689 -45.17 -22.26 -6.30
CA THR A 689 -45.44 -23.69 -6.06
C THR A 689 -44.86 -24.58 -7.17
N ASP A 690 -44.88 -25.90 -7.01
CA ASP A 690 -44.42 -26.87 -8.02
C ASP A 690 -45.24 -26.89 -9.31
N ASP A 691 -46.51 -26.49 -9.23
CA ASP A 691 -47.48 -26.41 -10.33
C ASP A 691 -47.69 -24.98 -10.84
N ALA A 692 -46.96 -24.00 -10.31
CA ALA A 692 -47.09 -22.60 -10.72
C ALA A 692 -46.90 -22.43 -12.23
N THR A 693 -47.78 -21.63 -12.82
CA THR A 693 -47.77 -21.29 -14.25
C THR A 693 -47.09 -19.94 -14.46
N ILE A 694 -46.79 -19.56 -15.70
CA ILE A 694 -46.27 -18.22 -15.93
C ILE A 694 -47.37 -17.16 -15.70
N CYS A 695 -47.00 -16.02 -15.12
CA CYS A 695 -47.92 -14.89 -14.95
C CYS A 695 -48.56 -14.50 -16.31
N PRO A 696 -49.90 -14.34 -16.38
CA PRO A 696 -50.58 -13.95 -17.62
C PRO A 696 -50.10 -12.63 -18.24
N HIS A 697 -49.60 -11.72 -17.40
CA HIS A 697 -49.07 -10.43 -17.84
C HIS A 697 -47.55 -10.46 -18.13
N ALA A 698 -46.87 -11.61 -18.01
CA ALA A 698 -45.41 -11.70 -18.07
C ALA A 698 -44.80 -11.11 -19.35
N ARG A 699 -45.38 -11.44 -20.51
CA ARG A 699 -44.90 -10.97 -21.82
C ARG A 699 -44.97 -9.45 -21.94
N GLN A 700 -46.12 -8.86 -21.65
CA GLN A 700 -46.33 -7.42 -21.69
C GLN A 700 -45.46 -6.72 -20.62
N ALA A 701 -45.36 -7.30 -19.43
CA ALA A 701 -44.56 -6.75 -18.34
C ALA A 701 -43.05 -6.71 -18.67
N LEU A 702 -42.54 -7.72 -19.37
CA LEU A 702 -41.16 -7.71 -19.86
C LEU A 702 -40.94 -6.61 -20.92
N GLN A 703 -41.89 -6.44 -21.85
CA GLN A 703 -41.81 -5.41 -22.89
C GLN A 703 -41.86 -3.99 -22.32
N GLU A 704 -42.75 -3.74 -21.37
CA GLU A 704 -42.95 -2.42 -20.76
C GLU A 704 -41.98 -2.14 -19.60
N GLY A 705 -41.38 -3.20 -19.02
CA GLY A 705 -40.51 -3.09 -17.85
C GLY A 705 -41.23 -2.95 -16.52
N GLN A 706 -42.55 -2.94 -16.53
CA GLN A 706 -43.43 -2.80 -15.37
C GLN A 706 -44.68 -3.66 -15.58
N CYS A 707 -45.35 -4.07 -14.50
CA CYS A 707 -46.57 -4.85 -14.64
C CYS A 707 -47.74 -3.96 -15.14
N PRO A 708 -48.46 -4.36 -16.20
CA PRO A 708 -49.60 -3.59 -16.73
C PRO A 708 -50.88 -3.72 -15.88
N GLY A 709 -50.89 -4.63 -14.90
CA GLY A 709 -52.05 -4.93 -14.07
C GLY A 709 -51.71 -5.13 -12.60
N VAL A 710 -52.73 -5.42 -11.79
CA VAL A 710 -52.55 -5.69 -10.36
C VAL A 710 -51.88 -7.05 -10.17
N CYS A 711 -50.71 -7.07 -9.52
CA CYS A 711 -50.00 -8.30 -9.21
C CYS A 711 -50.82 -9.19 -8.24
N PRO A 712 -50.91 -10.51 -8.48
CA PRO A 712 -51.47 -11.45 -7.51
C PRO A 712 -50.76 -11.33 -6.16
N GLN A 713 -51.49 -11.59 -5.06
CA GLN A 713 -50.98 -11.46 -3.69
C GLN A 713 -51.18 -12.77 -2.91
N GLY A 714 -50.32 -13.01 -1.91
CA GLY A 714 -50.40 -14.17 -1.01
C GLY A 714 -50.44 -15.50 -1.76
N ARG A 715 -51.36 -16.40 -1.37
CA ARG A 715 -51.52 -17.73 -2.02
C ARG A 715 -51.77 -17.69 -3.52
N SER A 716 -52.27 -16.57 -4.07
CA SER A 716 -52.46 -16.43 -5.51
C SER A 716 -51.17 -16.06 -6.23
N ALA A 717 -50.24 -15.37 -5.55
CA ALA A 717 -48.91 -15.05 -6.06
C ALA A 717 -48.06 -16.31 -6.21
N GLU A 718 -48.13 -17.24 -5.25
CA GLU A 718 -47.40 -18.52 -5.29
C GLU A 718 -47.79 -19.40 -6.51
N ARG A 719 -48.98 -19.20 -7.10
CA ARG A 719 -49.44 -19.96 -8.28
C ARG A 719 -48.89 -19.46 -9.61
N VAL A 720 -48.16 -18.34 -9.60
CA VAL A 720 -47.58 -17.76 -10.81
C VAL A 720 -46.10 -17.47 -10.64
N VAL A 721 -45.33 -17.64 -11.71
CA VAL A 721 -43.95 -17.13 -11.79
C VAL A 721 -43.93 -15.84 -12.61
N CYS A 722 -43.38 -14.77 -12.02
CA CYS A 722 -43.26 -13.47 -12.67
C CYS A 722 -41.78 -13.20 -13.03
N PRO A 723 -41.43 -13.08 -14.33
CA PRO A 723 -40.06 -12.79 -14.74
C PRO A 723 -39.48 -11.49 -14.17
N LEU A 724 -40.31 -10.49 -13.86
CA LEU A 724 -39.85 -9.25 -13.23
C LEU A 724 -39.50 -9.40 -11.75
N GLY A 725 -39.75 -10.56 -11.12
CA GLY A 725 -39.25 -10.85 -9.78
C GLY A 725 -37.73 -11.00 -9.74
N PHE A 726 -37.10 -11.34 -10.87
CA PHE A 726 -35.64 -11.42 -10.95
C PHE A 726 -35.01 -10.03 -11.01
N TRP A 727 -34.07 -9.76 -10.11
CA TRP A 727 -33.28 -8.53 -10.06
C TRP A 727 -32.62 -8.20 -11.41
N GLY A 728 -32.10 -9.20 -12.13
CA GLY A 728 -31.49 -9.02 -13.44
C GLY A 728 -32.43 -8.53 -14.54
N MET A 729 -33.74 -8.46 -14.29
CA MET A 729 -34.76 -7.96 -15.20
C MET A 729 -35.30 -6.57 -14.81
N THR A 730 -35.02 -6.11 -13.59
CA THR A 730 -35.60 -4.88 -13.02
C THR A 730 -34.58 -3.88 -12.51
N ARG A 731 -33.34 -4.32 -12.23
CA ARG A 731 -32.31 -3.49 -11.61
C ARG A 731 -31.10 -3.34 -12.52
N VAL A 732 -30.52 -2.15 -12.52
CA VAL A 732 -29.20 -1.89 -13.12
C VAL A 732 -28.13 -2.31 -12.12
N ILE A 733 -27.39 -3.34 -12.48
CA ILE A 733 -26.36 -3.94 -11.62
C ILE A 733 -24.98 -3.60 -12.18
N GLU A 734 -24.20 -2.79 -11.47
CA GLU A 734 -22.81 -2.52 -11.80
C GLU A 734 -21.90 -3.55 -11.13
N ARG A 735 -21.30 -4.47 -11.90
CA ARG A 735 -20.29 -5.39 -11.36
C ARG A 735 -18.88 -4.90 -11.61
N GLN A 736 -18.10 -4.84 -10.53
CA GLN A 736 -16.70 -4.46 -10.56
C GLN A 736 -15.89 -5.57 -9.90
N ARG A 737 -14.89 -6.08 -10.61
CA ARG A 737 -14.02 -7.14 -10.11
C ARG A 737 -12.61 -6.62 -9.93
N ARG A 738 -11.99 -7.01 -8.82
CA ARG A 738 -10.54 -6.84 -8.65
C ARG A 738 -9.82 -7.70 -9.69
N GLY A 739 -9.15 -7.04 -10.62
CA GLY A 739 -8.10 -7.72 -11.37
C GLY A 739 -6.86 -7.89 -10.48
N THR A 740 -6.15 -9.02 -10.58
CA THR A 740 -4.86 -9.22 -9.87
C THR A 740 -3.94 -8.04 -10.15
N ALA A 741 -3.67 -7.22 -9.13
CA ALA A 741 -2.74 -6.10 -9.24
C ALA A 741 -1.35 -6.67 -9.54
N SER A 742 -0.88 -6.53 -10.78
CA SER A 742 0.54 -6.70 -11.07
C SER A 742 1.24 -5.41 -10.64
N PRO A 743 2.21 -5.47 -9.72
CA PRO A 743 2.92 -4.30 -9.20
C PRO A 743 4.12 -3.97 -10.07
N ALA A 744 3.92 -3.73 -11.37
CA ALA A 744 4.94 -3.05 -12.15
C ALA A 744 4.82 -1.55 -11.86
N LEU A 745 5.90 -0.94 -11.36
CA LEU A 745 6.03 0.51 -11.27
C LEU A 745 5.65 1.15 -12.61
N GLY A 746 4.65 2.03 -12.59
CA GLY A 746 4.33 2.90 -13.73
C GLY A 746 3.15 2.45 -14.60
N ASP A 747 2.74 1.19 -14.55
CA ASP A 747 1.53 0.76 -15.27
C ASP A 747 0.30 1.00 -14.41
N VAL A 748 -0.34 2.15 -14.65
CA VAL A 748 -1.73 2.38 -14.28
C VAL A 748 -2.52 1.25 -14.92
N GLY A 749 -3.03 0.31 -14.14
CA GLY A 749 -3.98 -0.67 -14.65
C GLY A 749 -5.12 0.09 -15.32
N LEU A 750 -5.12 0.08 -16.66
CA LEU A 750 -6.06 0.81 -17.51
C LEU A 750 -7.39 0.07 -17.50
N GLN A 751 -8.12 0.05 -16.37
CA GLN A 751 -9.55 -0.20 -16.49
C GLN A 751 -10.17 1.11 -16.94
N LEU A 752 -10.79 1.09 -18.11
CA LEU A 752 -11.48 2.24 -18.65
C LEU A 752 -12.77 2.48 -17.87
N SER A 753 -13.03 3.75 -17.61
CA SER A 753 -14.24 4.24 -16.99
C SER A 753 -14.64 5.56 -17.65
N PRO A 754 -15.93 5.88 -17.76
CA PRO A 754 -16.39 7.10 -18.41
C PRO A 754 -15.82 8.35 -17.71
N THR A 755 -15.43 9.36 -18.51
CA THR A 755 -15.03 10.72 -18.10
C THR A 755 -15.90 11.76 -18.82
N GLN A 756 -15.95 13.03 -18.38
CA GLN A 756 -16.62 14.09 -19.17
C GLN A 756 -16.14 14.17 -20.62
N GLN A 757 -14.84 13.95 -20.84
CA GLN A 757 -14.25 14.00 -22.19
C GLN A 757 -14.52 12.72 -22.99
N GLN A 758 -14.81 11.62 -22.31
CA GLN A 758 -14.94 10.29 -22.90
C GLN A 758 -15.88 9.43 -22.06
N ASN A 759 -17.17 9.79 -22.04
CA ASN A 759 -18.24 9.00 -21.42
C ASN A 759 -19.04 8.20 -22.45
N GLN A 760 -18.70 8.35 -23.73
CA GLN A 760 -19.36 7.68 -24.82
C GLN A 760 -18.55 6.48 -25.31
N ILE A 761 -19.26 5.39 -25.59
CA ILE A 761 -18.80 4.31 -26.44
C ILE A 761 -19.47 4.54 -27.80
N ALA A 762 -18.76 5.22 -28.70
CA ALA A 762 -19.17 5.33 -30.09
C ALA A 762 -19.02 3.95 -30.74
N LEU A 763 -20.15 3.33 -31.06
CA LEU A 763 -20.14 2.06 -31.76
C LEU A 763 -19.57 2.26 -33.16
N THR A 764 -18.58 1.45 -33.55
CA THR A 764 -18.00 1.49 -34.89
C THR A 764 -18.86 0.68 -35.86
N PRO A 765 -18.86 1.01 -37.16
CA PRO A 765 -19.51 0.18 -38.18
C PRO A 765 -18.93 -1.23 -38.28
N GLY A 766 -17.71 -1.46 -37.80
CA GLY A 766 -17.05 -2.77 -37.77
C GLY A 766 -16.98 -3.37 -36.36
N ALA A 767 -17.39 -4.64 -36.24
CA ALA A 767 -17.16 -5.48 -35.07
C ALA A 767 -16.28 -6.68 -35.42
N LEU A 768 -15.60 -7.27 -34.43
CA LEU A 768 -14.73 -8.44 -34.66
C LEU A 768 -15.28 -9.68 -33.96
N PHE A 769 -15.40 -10.77 -34.72
CA PHE A 769 -15.91 -12.05 -34.25
C PHE A 769 -14.82 -13.13 -34.20
N GLY A 770 -14.65 -13.73 -33.03
CA GLY A 770 -13.75 -14.86 -32.79
C GLY A 770 -14.54 -15.99 -32.15
N TYR A 771 -14.43 -17.19 -32.70
CA TYR A 771 -15.18 -18.34 -32.18
C TYR A 771 -14.35 -19.62 -32.27
N SER A 772 -14.50 -20.53 -31.30
CA SER A 772 -13.95 -21.89 -31.43
C SER A 772 -14.72 -22.66 -32.50
N ARG A 773 -14.04 -23.45 -33.33
CA ARG A 773 -14.70 -24.29 -34.35
C ARG A 773 -15.66 -25.31 -33.71
N LYS A 774 -15.48 -25.61 -32.42
CA LYS A 774 -16.37 -26.49 -31.64
C LYS A 774 -17.80 -25.97 -31.52
N VAL A 775 -18.06 -24.68 -31.71
CA VAL A 775 -19.42 -24.12 -31.60
C VAL A 775 -20.35 -24.66 -32.69
N ASP A 776 -19.80 -24.99 -33.87
CA ASP A 776 -20.56 -25.54 -35.00
C ASP A 776 -20.76 -27.06 -34.92
N ASN A 777 -20.10 -27.75 -33.97
CA ASN A 777 -20.28 -29.20 -33.78
C ASN A 777 -21.71 -29.54 -33.34
N GLY A 778 -22.38 -28.63 -32.64
CA GLY A 778 -23.75 -28.83 -32.16
C GLY A 778 -24.80 -28.61 -33.25
N GLU A 779 -24.62 -27.56 -34.04
CA GLU A 779 -25.47 -27.20 -35.18
C GLU A 779 -24.58 -26.53 -36.25
N PRO A 780 -24.28 -27.22 -37.37
CA PRO A 780 -23.43 -26.68 -38.42
C PRO A 780 -23.92 -25.34 -38.97
N GLY A 781 -23.00 -24.38 -39.13
CA GLY A 781 -23.31 -23.04 -39.65
C GLY A 781 -23.86 -22.06 -38.61
N SER A 782 -23.83 -22.41 -37.33
CA SER A 782 -24.24 -21.51 -36.23
C SER A 782 -23.38 -20.26 -36.14
N SER A 783 -22.06 -20.40 -36.31
CA SER A 783 -21.13 -19.27 -36.39
C SER A 783 -21.43 -18.33 -37.55
N ALA A 784 -21.83 -18.87 -38.71
CA ALA A 784 -22.22 -18.08 -39.88
C ALA A 784 -23.47 -17.23 -39.62
N LYS A 785 -24.43 -17.73 -38.81
CA LYS A 785 -25.62 -16.95 -38.40
C LYS A 785 -25.23 -15.75 -37.52
N VAL A 786 -24.25 -15.92 -36.63
CA VAL A 786 -23.71 -14.83 -35.79
C VAL A 786 -23.01 -13.78 -36.67
N LEU A 787 -22.19 -14.23 -37.63
CA LEU A 787 -21.55 -13.33 -38.58
C LEU A 787 -22.58 -12.57 -39.42
N SER A 788 -23.64 -13.23 -39.90
CA SER A 788 -24.74 -12.56 -40.63
C SER A 788 -25.38 -11.46 -39.76
N ALA A 789 -25.71 -11.76 -38.51
CA ALA A 789 -26.28 -10.78 -37.57
C ALA A 789 -25.35 -9.59 -37.32
N LEU A 790 -24.03 -9.85 -37.24
CA LEU A 790 -23.02 -8.80 -37.14
C LEU A 790 -22.99 -7.96 -38.41
N MET A 791 -22.91 -8.55 -39.59
CA MET A 791 -22.86 -7.79 -40.86
C MET A 791 -24.16 -7.02 -41.14
N GLU A 792 -25.32 -7.54 -40.69
CA GLU A 792 -26.61 -6.84 -40.73
C GLU A 792 -26.60 -5.59 -39.84
N SER A 793 -26.03 -5.70 -38.63
CA SER A 793 -26.06 -4.64 -37.61
C SER A 793 -24.87 -3.66 -37.70
N PHE A 794 -23.73 -4.16 -38.18
CA PHE A 794 -22.40 -3.55 -38.22
C PHE A 794 -21.72 -3.98 -39.55
N PRO A 795 -21.96 -3.24 -40.65
CA PRO A 795 -21.61 -3.67 -42.02
C PRO A 795 -20.14 -3.96 -42.28
N GLU A 796 -19.22 -3.39 -41.50
CA GLU A 796 -17.77 -3.58 -41.65
C GLU A 796 -17.22 -4.68 -40.73
N SER A 797 -18.09 -5.57 -40.24
CA SER A 797 -17.70 -6.64 -39.33
C SER A 797 -16.90 -7.75 -40.01
N ASP A 798 -15.99 -8.36 -39.27
CA ASP A 798 -15.08 -9.39 -39.78
C ASP A 798 -14.85 -10.50 -38.74
N THR A 799 -14.25 -11.62 -39.17
CA THR A 799 -13.89 -12.77 -38.35
C THR A 799 -12.39 -12.93 -38.20
N ALA A 800 -11.89 -13.56 -37.13
CA ALA A 800 -10.48 -13.90 -37.00
C ALA A 800 -10.27 -15.43 -36.90
N ASP A 801 -9.40 -15.97 -37.75
CA ASP A 801 -8.94 -17.36 -37.66
C ASP A 801 -7.66 -17.43 -36.81
N GLY A 802 -7.85 -17.55 -35.48
CA GLY A 802 -6.76 -17.64 -34.51
C GLY A 802 -6.38 -16.31 -33.85
N TRP A 803 -5.51 -16.38 -32.84
CA TRP A 803 -5.21 -15.24 -31.96
C TRP A 803 -4.30 -14.20 -32.60
N ALA A 804 -3.43 -14.61 -33.53
CA ALA A 804 -2.57 -13.68 -34.26
C ALA A 804 -3.38 -12.79 -35.22
N ALA A 805 -4.30 -13.41 -35.97
CA ALA A 805 -5.24 -12.68 -36.83
C ALA A 805 -6.17 -11.78 -36.01
N TRP A 806 -6.62 -12.26 -34.84
CA TRP A 806 -7.41 -11.48 -33.90
C TRP A 806 -6.67 -10.21 -33.46
N GLU A 807 -5.44 -10.34 -32.93
CA GLU A 807 -4.62 -9.20 -32.50
C GLU A 807 -4.42 -8.19 -33.64
N GLN A 808 -4.09 -8.67 -34.85
CA GLN A 808 -3.92 -7.81 -36.02
C GLN A 808 -5.19 -7.04 -36.38
N LYS A 809 -6.35 -7.71 -36.41
CA LYS A 809 -7.63 -7.11 -36.78
C LYS A 809 -8.14 -6.13 -35.72
N VAL A 810 -7.92 -6.41 -34.43
CA VAL A 810 -8.21 -5.43 -33.36
C VAL A 810 -7.42 -4.14 -33.62
N GLN A 811 -6.13 -4.23 -33.95
CA GLN A 811 -5.30 -3.05 -34.18
C GLN A 811 -5.65 -2.31 -35.48
N SER A 812 -5.95 -3.02 -36.57
CA SER A 812 -6.21 -2.40 -37.87
C SER A 812 -7.61 -1.78 -37.96
N LEU A 813 -8.64 -2.55 -37.57
CA LEU A 813 -10.05 -2.13 -37.64
C LEU A 813 -10.43 -1.18 -36.51
N GLY A 814 -9.85 -1.36 -35.31
CA GLY A 814 -10.23 -0.62 -34.12
C GLY A 814 -11.71 -0.77 -33.74
N PRO A 815 -12.21 -2.01 -33.57
CA PRO A 815 -13.63 -2.24 -33.29
C PRO A 815 -14.02 -1.78 -31.88
N SER A 816 -15.20 -1.18 -31.74
CA SER A 816 -15.84 -0.89 -30.45
C SER A 816 -16.57 -2.09 -29.87
N LEU A 817 -16.81 -3.14 -30.65
CA LEU A 817 -17.49 -4.38 -30.26
C LEU A 817 -16.65 -5.60 -30.64
N LEU A 818 -16.31 -6.41 -29.63
CA LEU A 818 -15.63 -7.70 -29.77
C LEU A 818 -16.59 -8.81 -29.35
N VAL A 819 -16.81 -9.79 -30.22
CA VAL A 819 -17.64 -10.96 -29.94
C VAL A 819 -16.77 -12.20 -29.89
N LEU A 820 -16.75 -12.86 -28.74
CA LEU A 820 -15.94 -14.04 -28.45
C LEU A 820 -16.84 -15.19 -28.01
N LEU A 821 -16.96 -16.22 -28.85
CA LEU A 821 -17.60 -17.49 -28.52
C LEU A 821 -16.52 -18.55 -28.29
N VAL A 822 -16.01 -18.59 -27.06
CA VAL A 822 -14.82 -19.38 -26.73
C VAL A 822 -15.17 -20.78 -26.23
N HIS A 823 -14.25 -21.71 -26.45
CA HIS A 823 -14.18 -22.91 -25.63
C HIS A 823 -13.15 -22.71 -24.52
N THR A 824 -13.45 -23.22 -23.32
CA THR A 824 -12.57 -23.10 -22.15
C THR A 824 -12.08 -24.47 -21.74
N ASP A 825 -10.77 -24.60 -21.57
CA ASP A 825 -10.13 -25.86 -21.20
C ASP A 825 -8.97 -25.59 -20.23
N LYS A 826 -8.29 -26.66 -19.81
CA LYS A 826 -7.02 -26.59 -19.09
C LYS A 826 -5.89 -27.01 -20.00
N ASP A 827 -4.82 -26.22 -19.98
CA ASP A 827 -3.56 -26.57 -20.63
C ASP A 827 -3.06 -27.93 -20.10
N PRO A 828 -2.87 -28.96 -20.94
CA PRO A 828 -2.58 -30.32 -20.46
C PRO A 828 -1.27 -30.43 -19.66
N GLU A 829 -0.27 -29.59 -19.94
CA GLU A 829 1.02 -29.62 -19.26
C GLU A 829 1.00 -28.86 -17.94
N SER A 830 0.41 -27.66 -17.92
CA SER A 830 0.45 -26.76 -16.76
C SER A 830 -0.81 -26.81 -15.90
N GLY A 831 -1.90 -27.42 -16.37
CA GLY A 831 -3.22 -27.44 -15.73
C GLY A 831 -3.88 -26.06 -15.64
N LEU A 832 -3.30 -25.05 -16.29
CA LEU A 832 -3.75 -23.66 -16.21
C LEU A 832 -4.93 -23.39 -17.16
N PRO A 833 -5.83 -22.46 -16.79
CA PRO A 833 -6.99 -22.14 -17.60
C PRO A 833 -6.61 -21.49 -18.94
N VAL A 834 -7.23 -21.96 -20.03
CA VAL A 834 -7.07 -21.44 -21.40
C VAL A 834 -8.43 -21.15 -22.04
N ILE A 835 -8.41 -20.20 -22.99
CA ILE A 835 -9.54 -19.92 -23.88
C ILE A 835 -9.16 -20.23 -25.32
N GLU A 836 -10.09 -20.77 -26.10
CA GLU A 836 -9.89 -21.20 -27.47
C GLU A 836 -10.78 -20.41 -28.43
N ILE A 837 -10.18 -19.88 -29.50
CA ILE A 837 -10.86 -19.47 -30.74
C ILE A 837 -10.19 -20.16 -31.92
N ALA A 838 -10.91 -20.32 -33.02
CA ALA A 838 -10.55 -21.22 -34.10
C ALA A 838 -10.22 -22.61 -33.53
N ASN A 839 -8.94 -22.97 -33.50
CA ASN A 839 -8.40 -24.17 -32.84
C ASN A 839 -7.16 -23.82 -31.99
N GLU A 840 -7.02 -22.56 -31.56
CA GLU A 840 -5.84 -22.05 -30.88
C GLU A 840 -6.15 -21.66 -29.44
N TYR A 841 -5.40 -22.23 -28.49
CA TYR A 841 -5.51 -21.90 -27.08
C TYR A 841 -4.67 -20.67 -26.71
N LEU A 842 -5.26 -19.75 -25.93
CA LEU A 842 -4.59 -18.62 -25.33
C LEU A 842 -4.69 -18.68 -23.81
N ARG A 843 -3.53 -18.66 -23.16
CA ARG A 843 -3.42 -18.56 -21.70
C ARG A 843 -3.74 -17.14 -21.25
N ARG A 844 -4.38 -16.99 -20.08
CA ARG A 844 -4.71 -15.69 -19.46
C ARG A 844 -3.52 -14.73 -19.41
N ALA A 845 -2.33 -15.22 -19.07
CA ALA A 845 -1.10 -14.41 -18.98
C ALA A 845 -0.58 -13.91 -20.34
N LYS A 846 -1.01 -14.54 -21.45
CA LYS A 846 -0.64 -14.16 -22.82
C LYS A 846 -1.63 -13.19 -23.45
N LEU A 847 -2.81 -12.98 -22.85
CA LEU A 847 -3.75 -11.95 -23.26
C LEU A 847 -3.16 -10.55 -22.96
N LYS A 848 -3.09 -9.70 -23.98
CA LYS A 848 -2.49 -8.35 -23.94
C LYS A 848 -3.50 -7.28 -24.33
N ALA A 849 -3.19 -6.01 -24.07
CA ALA A 849 -4.05 -4.88 -24.43
C ALA A 849 -4.35 -4.83 -25.93
N SER A 850 -3.38 -5.23 -26.75
CA SER A 850 -3.51 -5.35 -28.21
C SER A 850 -4.59 -6.34 -28.68
N HIS A 851 -5.01 -7.27 -27.81
CA HIS A 851 -6.09 -8.20 -28.10
C HIS A 851 -7.48 -7.63 -27.75
N VAL A 852 -7.54 -6.48 -27.09
CA VAL A 852 -8.78 -5.94 -26.49
C VAL A 852 -9.14 -4.58 -27.06
N ARG A 853 -8.16 -3.74 -27.37
CA ARG A 853 -8.38 -2.39 -27.91
C ARG A 853 -7.27 -1.98 -28.86
N SER A 854 -7.59 -1.04 -29.73
CA SER A 854 -6.60 -0.30 -30.51
C SER A 854 -6.37 1.10 -29.92
N ASP A 855 -5.32 1.77 -30.36
CA ASP A 855 -5.10 3.19 -30.02
C ASP A 855 -6.11 4.13 -30.71
N LYS A 856 -6.86 3.64 -31.72
CA LYS A 856 -7.83 4.42 -32.49
C LYS A 856 -9.17 4.57 -31.80
N VAL A 857 -9.62 3.53 -31.08
CA VAL A 857 -10.91 3.52 -30.39
C VAL A 857 -10.69 3.32 -28.90
N PRO A 858 -10.98 4.33 -28.08
CA PRO A 858 -10.52 4.33 -26.70
C PRO A 858 -11.45 3.56 -25.75
N ALA A 859 -12.59 3.01 -26.19
CA ALA A 859 -13.50 2.19 -25.37
C ALA A 859 -14.16 1.04 -26.17
N THR A 860 -14.07 -0.19 -25.65
CA THR A 860 -14.53 -1.41 -26.34
C THR A 860 -15.44 -2.27 -25.45
N ILE A 861 -16.55 -2.73 -26.01
CA ILE A 861 -17.46 -3.72 -25.40
C ILE A 861 -17.01 -5.12 -25.83
N VAL A 862 -16.89 -6.04 -24.87
CA VAL A 862 -16.55 -7.44 -25.14
C VAL A 862 -17.73 -8.33 -24.77
N LEU A 863 -18.35 -8.98 -25.75
CA LEU A 863 -19.27 -10.09 -25.54
C LEU A 863 -18.45 -11.37 -25.41
N PHE A 864 -18.22 -11.83 -24.18
CA PHE A 864 -17.41 -13.00 -23.88
C PHE A 864 -18.32 -14.14 -23.39
N LEU A 865 -18.65 -15.07 -24.30
CA LEU A 865 -19.53 -16.20 -24.00
C LEU A 865 -18.73 -17.50 -24.16
N GLY A 866 -18.81 -18.38 -23.17
CA GLY A 866 -18.02 -19.61 -23.12
C GLY A 866 -18.86 -20.86 -22.92
N CYS A 867 -18.50 -21.93 -23.63
CA CYS A 867 -18.97 -23.29 -23.36
C CYS A 867 -18.11 -23.92 -22.26
N ASP A 868 -18.47 -23.66 -21.00
CA ASP A 868 -17.67 -24.08 -19.84
C ASP A 868 -18.08 -25.48 -19.34
N THR A 869 -17.61 -26.53 -20.00
CA THR A 869 -17.83 -27.91 -19.53
C THR A 869 -16.69 -28.43 -18.65
N ALA A 870 -15.62 -27.64 -18.42
CA ALA A 870 -14.35 -28.15 -17.87
C ALA A 870 -13.73 -27.30 -16.75
N MET A 871 -14.22 -26.08 -16.49
CA MET A 871 -13.60 -25.17 -15.53
C MET A 871 -14.52 -24.76 -14.36
N PRO A 872 -13.96 -24.56 -13.15
CA PRO A 872 -14.65 -23.86 -12.09
C PRO A 872 -14.96 -22.41 -12.51
N PRO A 873 -16.14 -21.86 -12.22
CA PRO A 873 -16.53 -20.52 -12.66
C PRO A 873 -15.63 -19.38 -12.18
N ALA A 874 -14.93 -19.55 -11.06
CA ALA A 874 -13.91 -18.60 -10.63
C ALA A 874 -12.74 -18.47 -11.64
N GLN A 875 -12.40 -19.54 -12.35
CA GLN A 875 -11.36 -19.56 -13.38
C GLN A 875 -11.86 -18.95 -14.69
N TYR A 876 -13.09 -19.22 -15.11
CA TYR A 876 -13.71 -18.55 -16.25
C TYR A 876 -13.81 -17.03 -16.04
N GLN A 877 -14.32 -16.61 -14.89
CA GLN A 877 -14.43 -15.20 -14.53
C GLN A 877 -13.07 -14.48 -14.38
N SER A 878 -11.96 -15.22 -14.23
CA SER A 878 -10.62 -14.63 -14.22
C SER A 878 -10.23 -14.00 -15.57
N PHE A 879 -10.79 -14.50 -16.69
CA PHE A 879 -10.62 -13.89 -18.01
C PHE A 879 -11.42 -12.59 -18.13
N VAL A 880 -12.63 -12.54 -17.59
CA VAL A 880 -13.46 -11.31 -17.54
C VAL A 880 -12.69 -10.19 -16.83
N GLY A 881 -12.12 -10.48 -15.67
CA GLY A 881 -11.25 -9.54 -14.95
C GLY A 881 -10.05 -9.10 -15.77
N ARG A 882 -9.44 -10.02 -16.54
CA ARG A 882 -8.29 -9.72 -17.40
C ARG A 882 -8.67 -8.82 -18.58
N PHE A 883 -9.79 -9.06 -19.28
CA PHE A 883 -10.27 -8.16 -20.33
C PHE A 883 -10.47 -6.73 -19.82
N ARG A 884 -11.08 -6.57 -18.63
CA ARG A 884 -11.23 -5.26 -17.98
C ARG A 884 -9.90 -4.59 -17.66
N GLN A 885 -8.90 -5.34 -17.18
CA GLN A 885 -7.55 -4.80 -16.94
C GLN A 885 -6.83 -4.33 -18.21
N LEU A 886 -7.15 -4.95 -19.34
CA LEU A 886 -6.51 -4.70 -20.63
C LEU A 886 -7.21 -3.59 -21.43
N GLY A 887 -8.23 -2.95 -20.85
CA GLY A 887 -8.91 -1.81 -21.43
C GLY A 887 -10.20 -2.13 -22.18
N ALA A 888 -10.89 -3.23 -21.88
CA ALA A 888 -12.32 -3.35 -22.22
C ALA A 888 -13.11 -2.36 -21.36
N ALA A 889 -14.05 -1.61 -21.91
CA ALA A 889 -14.95 -0.69 -21.20
C ALA A 889 -16.08 -1.44 -20.48
N VAL A 890 -16.62 -2.46 -21.13
CA VAL A 890 -17.64 -3.38 -20.60
C VAL A 890 -17.30 -4.80 -21.07
N VAL A 891 -17.49 -5.79 -20.20
CA VAL A 891 -17.44 -7.21 -20.55
C VAL A 891 -18.76 -7.87 -20.16
N LEU A 892 -19.51 -8.32 -21.16
CA LEU A 892 -20.71 -9.14 -20.97
C LEU A 892 -20.31 -10.61 -20.90
N SER A 893 -20.65 -11.28 -19.81
CA SER A 893 -20.27 -12.66 -19.50
C SER A 893 -21.46 -13.44 -18.95
N THR A 894 -21.30 -14.76 -18.81
CA THR A 894 -22.31 -15.66 -18.26
C THR A 894 -21.98 -16.08 -16.83
N ILE A 895 -23.02 -16.37 -16.03
CA ILE A 895 -22.94 -16.89 -14.66
C ILE A 895 -22.78 -18.42 -14.64
N ALA A 896 -23.25 -19.07 -15.71
CA ALA A 896 -23.24 -20.51 -15.94
C ALA A 896 -22.78 -20.81 -17.36
N SER A 897 -22.48 -22.08 -17.62
CA SER A 897 -21.97 -22.58 -18.87
C SER A 897 -23.04 -22.57 -19.95
N ILE A 898 -22.68 -22.18 -21.18
CA ILE A 898 -23.61 -22.17 -22.31
C ILE A 898 -23.06 -23.02 -23.44
N ARG A 899 -23.75 -24.10 -23.82
CA ARG A 899 -23.35 -24.92 -24.98
C ARG A 899 -23.41 -24.12 -26.29
N GLY A 900 -22.49 -24.40 -27.21
CA GLY A 900 -22.29 -23.63 -28.45
C GLY A 900 -23.54 -23.52 -29.33
N ARG A 901 -24.35 -24.58 -29.39
CA ARG A 901 -25.64 -24.63 -30.11
C ARG A 901 -26.63 -23.55 -29.67
N HIS A 902 -26.56 -23.10 -28.41
CA HIS A 902 -27.45 -22.07 -27.86
C HIS A 902 -26.76 -20.71 -27.72
N ALA A 903 -25.43 -20.70 -27.54
CA ALA A 903 -24.65 -19.47 -27.45
C ALA A 903 -24.71 -18.64 -28.75
N CYS A 904 -24.67 -19.29 -29.92
CA CYS A 904 -24.71 -18.60 -31.21
C CYS A 904 -26.04 -17.86 -31.47
N PRO A 905 -27.22 -18.50 -31.39
CA PRO A 905 -28.50 -17.80 -31.55
C PRO A 905 -28.69 -16.63 -30.58
N THR A 906 -28.37 -16.82 -29.30
CA THR A 906 -28.49 -15.74 -28.30
C THR A 906 -27.51 -14.60 -28.60
N ALA A 907 -26.25 -14.89 -28.96
CA ALA A 907 -25.30 -13.86 -29.34
C ALA A 907 -25.81 -13.03 -30.52
N ALA A 908 -26.31 -13.68 -31.58
CA ALA A 908 -26.89 -13.02 -32.73
C ALA A 908 -28.07 -12.12 -32.35
N ASN A 909 -28.92 -12.56 -31.42
CA ASN A 909 -30.04 -11.76 -30.93
C ASN A 909 -29.57 -10.56 -30.10
N VAL A 910 -28.59 -10.73 -29.20
CA VAL A 910 -27.98 -9.63 -28.43
C VAL A 910 -27.39 -8.58 -29.35
N ILE A 911 -26.68 -8.98 -30.40
CA ILE A 911 -26.09 -8.08 -31.40
C ILE A 911 -27.15 -7.20 -32.06
N ARG A 912 -28.25 -7.80 -32.52
CA ARG A 912 -29.35 -7.05 -33.17
C ARG A 912 -30.00 -6.06 -32.20
N HIS A 913 -30.33 -6.50 -30.98
CA HIS A 913 -30.97 -5.61 -30.00
C HIS A 913 -30.02 -4.53 -29.48
N LEU A 914 -28.71 -4.80 -29.42
CA LEU A 914 -27.72 -3.78 -29.09
C LEU A 914 -27.69 -2.67 -30.15
N SER A 915 -27.72 -3.04 -31.43
CA SER A 915 -27.80 -2.07 -32.52
C SER A 915 -29.11 -1.26 -32.46
N GLU A 916 -30.25 -1.96 -32.43
CA GLU A 916 -31.59 -1.34 -32.36
C GLU A 916 -31.77 -0.43 -31.13
N ALA A 917 -31.30 -0.85 -29.95
CA ALA A 917 -31.46 -0.08 -28.72
C ALA A 917 -30.61 1.19 -28.67
N THR A 918 -29.61 1.31 -29.54
CA THR A 918 -28.71 2.46 -29.59
C THR A 918 -29.05 3.46 -30.69
N GLU A 919 -29.97 3.14 -31.59
CA GLU A 919 -30.45 4.08 -32.61
C GLU A 919 -31.09 5.35 -31.99
N GLY A 920 -30.72 6.52 -32.51
CA GLY A 920 -31.35 7.82 -32.26
C GLY A 920 -30.57 8.73 -31.31
N VAL A 921 -30.61 8.44 -30.01
CA VAL A 921 -30.00 9.30 -28.98
C VAL A 921 -29.09 8.47 -28.08
N PRO A 922 -28.02 9.07 -27.52
CA PRO A 922 -27.15 8.36 -26.58
C PRO A 922 -27.93 7.71 -25.43
N ARG A 923 -27.63 6.45 -25.12
CA ARG A 923 -28.31 5.68 -24.06
C ARG A 923 -27.33 5.15 -23.03
N ASN A 924 -27.74 5.12 -21.76
CA ASN A 924 -26.98 4.51 -20.68
C ASN A 924 -26.89 2.98 -20.87
N TRP A 925 -25.67 2.42 -20.82
CA TRP A 925 -25.42 0.98 -20.98
C TRP A 925 -26.22 0.13 -19.98
N GLY A 926 -26.29 0.56 -18.72
CA GLY A 926 -27.03 -0.16 -17.68
C GLY A 926 -28.50 -0.36 -18.04
N ASP A 927 -29.14 0.71 -18.52
CA ASP A 927 -30.57 0.68 -18.90
C ASP A 927 -30.80 -0.13 -20.18
N VAL A 928 -29.92 0.04 -21.18
CA VAL A 928 -29.95 -0.74 -22.44
C VAL A 928 -29.82 -2.23 -22.15
N PHE A 929 -28.89 -2.63 -21.28
CA PHE A 929 -28.65 -4.03 -20.97
C PHE A 929 -29.85 -4.70 -20.30
N VAL A 930 -30.49 -4.03 -19.32
CA VAL A 930 -31.71 -4.54 -18.69
C VAL A 930 -32.83 -4.68 -19.72
N ARG A 931 -33.00 -3.68 -20.60
CA ARG A 931 -33.99 -3.73 -21.69
C ARG A 931 -33.77 -4.94 -22.62
N ILE A 932 -32.55 -5.15 -23.09
CA ILE A 932 -32.19 -6.29 -23.95
C ILE A 932 -32.54 -7.61 -23.27
N LYS A 933 -32.20 -7.78 -21.99
CA LYS A 933 -32.54 -9.00 -21.24
C LYS A 933 -34.05 -9.25 -21.21
N ARG A 934 -34.86 -8.22 -20.97
CA ARG A 934 -36.32 -8.37 -20.93
C ARG A 934 -36.91 -8.72 -22.31
N GLU A 935 -36.49 -8.01 -23.36
CA GLU A 935 -37.00 -8.22 -24.72
C GLU A 935 -36.66 -9.62 -25.24
N LEU A 936 -35.44 -10.10 -24.96
CA LEU A 936 -35.02 -11.45 -25.33
C LEU A 936 -35.74 -12.53 -24.52
N LEU A 937 -35.91 -12.33 -23.21
CA LEU A 937 -36.67 -13.28 -22.39
C LEU A 937 -38.14 -13.35 -22.83
N ALA A 938 -38.74 -12.22 -23.21
CA ALA A 938 -40.11 -12.19 -23.75
C ALA A 938 -40.24 -13.00 -25.06
N LYS A 939 -39.15 -13.09 -25.83
CA LYS A 939 -39.06 -13.92 -27.04
C LYS A 939 -38.72 -15.40 -26.75
N GLY A 940 -38.52 -15.77 -25.48
CA GLY A 940 -38.22 -17.15 -25.07
C GLY A 940 -36.73 -17.47 -24.95
N ASP A 941 -35.83 -16.48 -25.01
CA ASP A 941 -34.40 -16.72 -24.84
C ASP A 941 -34.08 -16.92 -23.35
N ALA A 942 -33.85 -18.16 -22.94
CA ALA A 942 -33.57 -18.52 -21.55
C ALA A 942 -32.19 -18.05 -21.07
N LEU A 943 -31.24 -17.88 -21.99
CA LEU A 943 -29.83 -17.68 -21.64
C LEU A 943 -29.55 -16.31 -21.05
N VAL A 944 -30.41 -15.33 -21.35
CA VAL A 944 -30.28 -13.97 -20.80
C VAL A 944 -30.44 -13.90 -19.29
N LEU A 945 -31.11 -14.87 -18.65
CA LEU A 945 -31.16 -15.00 -17.20
C LEU A 945 -29.77 -15.18 -16.58
N CYS A 946 -28.83 -15.72 -17.35
CA CYS A 946 -27.47 -16.02 -16.92
C CYS A 946 -26.47 -14.91 -17.23
N PHE A 947 -26.90 -13.81 -17.85
CA PHE A 947 -26.00 -12.73 -18.25
C PHE A 947 -25.71 -11.75 -17.12
N ALA A 948 -24.42 -11.44 -16.97
CA ALA A 948 -23.87 -10.44 -16.08
C ALA A 948 -22.93 -9.50 -16.84
N ALA A 949 -23.05 -8.20 -16.62
CA ALA A 949 -22.20 -7.19 -17.21
C ALA A 949 -21.16 -6.69 -16.19
N TYR A 950 -19.90 -6.64 -16.61
CA TYR A 950 -18.79 -6.15 -15.80
C TYR A 950 -18.24 -4.86 -16.41
N GLY A 951 -18.08 -3.82 -15.60
CA GLY A 951 -17.72 -2.50 -16.08
C GLY A 951 -18.58 -1.42 -15.45
N ASP A 952 -18.32 -0.17 -15.82
CA ASP A 952 -19.11 0.97 -15.36
C ASP A 952 -20.46 0.99 -16.09
N VAL A 953 -21.56 1.16 -15.37
CA VAL A 953 -22.89 1.20 -15.99
C VAL A 953 -23.21 2.53 -16.65
N ASP A 954 -22.43 3.58 -16.37
CA ASP A 954 -22.72 4.94 -16.82
C ASP A 954 -22.24 5.27 -18.25
N TRP A 955 -21.60 4.31 -18.94
CA TRP A 955 -21.23 4.48 -20.35
C TRP A 955 -22.45 4.84 -21.21
N GLN A 956 -22.31 5.88 -22.02
CA GLN A 956 -23.31 6.28 -23.00
C GLN A 956 -22.98 5.61 -24.33
N LEU A 957 -23.87 4.74 -24.81
CA LEU A 957 -23.74 4.12 -26.12
C LEU A 957 -24.22 5.10 -27.19
N VAL A 958 -23.44 5.27 -28.25
CA VAL A 958 -23.79 6.10 -29.42
C VAL A 958 -23.72 5.23 -30.67
N HIS A 959 -24.77 5.25 -31.49
CA HIS A 959 -24.86 4.41 -32.68
C HIS A 959 -23.88 4.85 -33.78
N PRO A 960 -23.36 3.93 -34.63
CA PRO A 960 -22.36 4.28 -35.65
C PRO A 960 -22.82 5.35 -36.65
N ARG A 961 -24.13 5.43 -36.92
CA ARG A 961 -24.70 6.39 -37.90
C ARG A 961 -24.77 7.84 -37.40
N GLU A 962 -24.55 8.08 -36.11
CA GLU A 962 -24.63 9.42 -35.50
C GLU A 962 -23.26 10.06 -35.27
N VAL A 963 -22.18 9.31 -35.53
CA VAL A 963 -20.80 9.81 -35.41
C VAL A 963 -20.47 10.67 -36.64
N GLY A 964 -20.95 11.91 -36.69
CA GLY A 964 -20.68 12.84 -37.81
C GLY A 964 -21.73 13.93 -38.08
N THR A 965 -22.84 13.97 -37.33
CA THR A 965 -23.75 15.13 -37.22
C THR A 965 -23.45 15.91 -35.95
#